data_AF-A0A7C3NI82-F1
#
_entry.id   AF-A0A7C3NI82-F1
#
_cell.length_a   1.000
_cell.length_b   1.000
_cell.length_c   1.000
_cell.angle_alpha   90.00
_cell.angle_beta   90.00
_cell.angle_gamma   90.00
#
_symmetry.space_group_name_H-M   'P 1'
#
loop_
_entity.id
_entity.type
_entity.pdbx_description
1 polymer ?
#
loop_
_entity_poly.entity_id
_entity_poly.type
_entity_poly.pdbx_seq_one_letter_code
_entity_poly.pdbx_strand_id
1 'polypeptide(L)'
;MNREPTTAEKISKLPWSIAGNAANTIFLQFTFFGSVFVLFLSKLNLDKTQIGFLLSLLPFSGLIALFITPFIARFGYKRIYLIFFGGRNFFAAFLLLTPWIMARFGAQATLTFIAWVVAVFAVCRAVGVTAAFPWAQEYVPNSVRGKYSATNNLFATITGFASVTVAGLVIDYAVGLSGFMILIGLGVLFGLISVWLFAYVPGGAPVKDYQAKGAATRTLFQTTRDRDFLFYLVGFGLVTLGITPLTSFLPLFMEEQVGISAGNVVLLQTGSLLGGLLSTYLWGWTADRYGSRPISLSSILLRVLLPLCWMLMPRHSPISLYIALGIALVQGIADMGWAIGSARLLYVSIVPPEKRTEYLAVYYAWTGIIGGISQLVAGQIVAYSAGVSGQFLLFSLDPYTGLFILGLILPMMGSLLLRVVRSDTAMTVEQFAGMFLRGNPFSVVTSLVSYHFAKDERAVVGVAERLGESRSPLTVDELLELLADPRFNVRFEAIISIARTRRDPRLTEALVQILGGTELALSTVAAWALGRVGDEAAIPALHEGLNSPYHSIQAHSARALGALGDRSVIPLLLERLENEPDKGLQMAYASALGKLQAREAAGPLLKLLRGFENEGARLELALSLARLVGNEGRFIELVRQSRAEVGVTTLQIITALKKRIRHEFPDKPDLVKLATQCGDTLSRNELESGAELVKALIALLPLERFEETAALILKDCARNLAAFKGSRLEYLLLALYILETGWQASESRLRLRSAQESIKSIIHR
;
A
#
# COMPACT_ATOMS: atom_id res chain seq x y z
N MET A 1 20.64 31.68 -36.81
CA MET A 1 19.83 32.22 -35.69
C MET A 1 19.65 31.13 -34.65
N ASN A 2 20.51 31.08 -33.64
CA ASN A 2 20.38 30.17 -32.49
C ASN A 2 19.59 30.92 -31.41
N ARG A 3 18.26 30.90 -31.47
CA ARG A 3 17.43 31.37 -30.36
C ARG A 3 16.95 30.13 -29.62
N GLU A 4 17.33 29.99 -28.35
CA GLU A 4 16.73 28.95 -27.50
C GLU A 4 15.21 29.14 -27.50
N PRO A 5 14.43 28.06 -27.68
CA PRO A 5 12.98 28.17 -27.74
C PRO A 5 12.44 28.70 -26.41
N THR A 6 11.51 29.63 -26.47
CA THR A 6 10.85 30.19 -25.28
C THR A 6 10.02 29.12 -24.56
N THR A 7 9.74 29.31 -23.26
CA THR A 7 8.91 28.36 -22.49
C THR A 7 7.52 28.16 -23.11
N ALA A 8 6.92 29.21 -23.70
CA ALA A 8 5.64 29.12 -24.40
C ALA A 8 5.74 28.29 -25.70
N GLU A 9 6.81 28.47 -26.49
CA GLU A 9 7.07 27.66 -27.67
C GLU A 9 7.31 26.19 -27.32
N LYS A 10 8.08 25.93 -26.25
CA LYS A 10 8.29 24.57 -25.73
C LYS A 10 6.95 23.90 -25.40
N ILE A 11 6.11 24.54 -24.60
CA ILE A 11 4.81 23.99 -24.16
C ILE A 11 3.87 23.74 -25.35
N SER A 12 3.73 24.70 -26.26
CA SER A 12 2.84 24.58 -27.42
C SER A 12 3.24 23.46 -28.39
N LYS A 13 4.53 23.05 -28.39
CA LYS A 13 5.05 22.00 -29.27
C LYS A 13 5.16 20.62 -28.62
N LEU A 14 4.91 20.48 -27.31
CA LEU A 14 4.90 19.17 -26.63
C LEU A 14 3.95 18.14 -27.26
N PRO A 15 2.74 18.50 -27.75
CA PRO A 15 1.84 17.53 -28.38
C PRO A 15 2.45 16.80 -29.58
N TRP A 16 3.33 17.47 -30.36
CA TRP A 16 4.04 16.84 -31.48
C TRP A 16 4.98 15.73 -31.03
N SER A 17 5.67 15.94 -29.90
CA SER A 17 6.53 14.92 -29.30
C SER A 17 5.71 13.73 -28.79
N ILE A 18 4.58 13.97 -28.14
CA ILE A 18 3.68 12.91 -27.66
C ILE A 18 3.14 12.08 -28.83
N ALA A 19 2.64 12.74 -29.88
CA ALA A 19 2.18 12.07 -31.09
C ALA A 19 3.31 11.31 -31.79
N GLY A 20 4.52 11.90 -31.85
CA GLY A 20 5.70 11.26 -32.40
C GLY A 20 6.10 9.99 -31.64
N ASN A 21 6.04 10.01 -30.30
CA ASN A 21 6.28 8.85 -29.46
C ASN A 21 5.19 7.78 -29.64
N ALA A 22 3.91 8.16 -29.72
CA ALA A 22 2.81 7.23 -29.97
C ALA A 22 2.98 6.51 -31.31
N ALA A 23 3.27 7.24 -32.39
CA ALA A 23 3.56 6.66 -33.70
C ALA A 23 4.80 5.75 -33.67
N ASN A 24 5.85 6.14 -32.94
CA ASN A 24 7.01 5.29 -32.72
C ASN A 24 6.66 4.01 -31.94
N THR A 25 5.74 4.06 -30.97
CA THR A 25 5.29 2.84 -30.28
C THR A 25 4.66 1.85 -31.25
N ILE A 26 3.81 2.31 -32.18
CA ILE A 26 3.22 1.46 -33.23
C ILE A 26 4.33 0.81 -34.07
N PHE A 27 5.29 1.63 -34.54
CA PHE A 27 6.46 1.14 -35.28
C PHE A 27 7.18 0.03 -34.52
N LEU A 28 7.47 0.22 -33.23
CA LEU A 28 8.23 -0.74 -32.44
C LEU A 28 7.47 -2.07 -32.27
N GLN A 29 6.16 -2.02 -31.97
CA GLN A 29 5.33 -3.21 -31.76
C GLN A 29 5.14 -4.05 -33.02
N PHE A 30 5.20 -3.43 -34.21
CA PHE A 30 4.99 -4.13 -35.47
C PHE A 30 6.27 -4.63 -36.15
N THR A 31 7.46 -4.20 -35.70
CA THR A 31 8.72 -4.43 -36.44
C THR A 31 9.72 -5.29 -35.67
N PHE A 32 10.51 -4.69 -34.78
CA PHE A 32 11.69 -5.33 -34.17
C PHE A 32 11.49 -5.71 -32.69
N PHE A 33 10.53 -5.09 -32.00
CA PHE A 33 10.34 -5.29 -30.57
C PHE A 33 9.05 -6.05 -30.32
N GLY A 34 9.14 -7.07 -29.47
CA GLY A 34 7.99 -7.87 -29.06
C GLY A 34 7.83 -9.17 -29.85
N SER A 35 6.68 -9.82 -29.64
CA SER A 35 6.41 -11.16 -30.13
C SER A 35 6.35 -11.24 -31.65
N VAL A 36 5.92 -10.17 -32.34
CA VAL A 36 5.78 -10.14 -33.80
C VAL A 36 7.09 -10.45 -34.51
N PHE A 37 8.20 -9.82 -34.09
CA PHE A 37 9.50 -10.03 -34.73
C PHE A 37 10.03 -11.45 -34.52
N VAL A 38 9.93 -11.96 -33.28
CA VAL A 38 10.42 -13.28 -32.92
C VAL A 38 9.64 -14.38 -33.66
N LEU A 39 8.32 -14.25 -33.74
CA LEU A 39 7.46 -15.16 -34.49
C LEU A 39 7.73 -15.05 -36.00
N PHE A 40 7.97 -13.84 -36.52
CA PHE A 40 8.39 -13.64 -37.92
C PHE A 40 9.67 -14.41 -38.24
N LEU A 41 10.71 -14.29 -37.40
CA LEU A 41 11.96 -15.04 -37.59
C LEU A 41 11.75 -16.56 -37.51
N SER A 42 10.85 -17.01 -36.64
CA SER A 42 10.46 -18.44 -36.57
C SER A 42 9.81 -18.92 -37.87
N LYS A 43 8.88 -18.13 -38.45
CA LYS A 43 8.20 -18.47 -39.72
C LYS A 43 9.12 -18.47 -40.93
N LEU A 44 10.32 -17.89 -40.84
CA LEU A 44 11.37 -18.01 -41.85
C LEU A 44 12.17 -19.32 -41.74
N ASN A 45 11.80 -20.22 -40.81
CA ASN A 45 12.50 -21.46 -40.48
C ASN A 45 13.96 -21.24 -40.04
N LEU A 46 14.23 -20.11 -39.36
CA LEU A 46 15.53 -19.88 -38.74
C LEU A 46 15.65 -20.74 -37.47
N ASP A 47 16.84 -21.30 -37.25
CA ASP A 47 17.10 -22.06 -36.05
C ASP A 47 17.17 -21.14 -34.80
N LYS A 48 17.09 -21.73 -33.60
CA LYS A 48 17.08 -20.96 -32.34
C LYS A 48 18.39 -20.22 -32.08
N THR A 49 19.52 -20.72 -32.58
CA THR A 49 20.82 -20.05 -32.47
C THR A 49 20.89 -18.80 -33.34
N GLN A 50 20.32 -18.87 -34.55
CA GLN A 50 20.20 -17.77 -35.51
C GLN A 50 19.26 -16.69 -34.99
N ILE A 51 18.11 -17.07 -34.42
CA ILE A 51 17.20 -16.13 -33.76
C ILE A 51 17.92 -15.42 -32.60
N GLY A 52 18.59 -16.16 -31.72
CA GLY A 52 19.37 -15.60 -30.62
C GLY A 52 20.46 -14.63 -31.09
N PHE A 53 21.17 -14.99 -32.18
CA PHE A 53 22.16 -14.14 -32.83
C PHE A 53 21.55 -12.82 -33.32
N LEU A 54 20.45 -12.88 -34.08
CA LEU A 54 19.78 -11.68 -34.59
C LEU A 54 19.30 -10.76 -33.46
N LEU A 55 18.72 -11.32 -32.41
CA LEU A 55 18.24 -10.56 -31.25
C LEU A 55 19.39 -9.93 -30.45
N SER A 56 20.59 -10.54 -30.45
CA SER A 56 21.77 -10.02 -29.74
C SER A 56 22.34 -8.74 -30.37
N LEU A 57 22.17 -8.55 -31.68
CA LEU A 57 22.68 -7.38 -32.41
C LEU A 57 22.09 -6.06 -31.89
N LEU A 58 20.82 -6.10 -31.44
CA LEU A 58 20.11 -4.94 -30.92
C LEU A 58 20.80 -4.38 -29.65
N PRO A 59 20.99 -5.15 -28.56
CA PRO A 59 21.73 -4.68 -27.38
C PRO A 59 23.19 -4.28 -27.62
N PHE A 60 23.95 -5.02 -28.46
CA PHE A 60 25.38 -4.74 -28.67
C PHE A 60 25.65 -3.35 -29.25
N SER A 61 24.70 -2.81 -30.03
CA SER A 61 24.79 -1.44 -30.55
C SER A 61 24.89 -0.36 -29.47
N GLY A 62 24.49 -0.67 -28.22
CA GLY A 62 24.62 0.23 -27.08
C GLY A 62 26.06 0.67 -26.78
N LEU A 63 27.06 -0.14 -27.14
CA LEU A 63 28.48 0.20 -26.98
C LEU A 63 28.91 1.41 -27.83
N ILE A 64 28.22 1.65 -28.95
CA ILE A 64 28.51 2.76 -29.87
C ILE A 64 28.26 4.12 -29.17
N ALA A 65 27.33 4.15 -28.21
CA ALA A 65 27.00 5.37 -27.46
C ALA A 65 28.21 5.99 -26.74
N LEU A 66 29.16 5.16 -26.27
CA LEU A 66 30.38 5.60 -25.58
C LEU A 66 31.27 6.50 -26.45
N PHE A 67 31.31 6.24 -27.76
CA PHE A 67 32.23 6.91 -28.68
C PHE A 67 31.58 8.06 -29.44
N ILE A 68 30.26 7.99 -29.68
CA ILE A 68 29.57 8.94 -30.56
C ILE A 68 29.06 10.19 -29.83
N THR A 69 28.94 10.16 -28.50
CA THR A 69 28.37 11.27 -27.71
C THR A 69 29.01 12.65 -28.00
N PRO A 70 30.35 12.82 -28.06
CA PRO A 70 30.97 14.11 -28.38
C PRO A 70 30.66 14.58 -29.80
N PHE A 71 30.55 13.64 -30.75
CA PHE A 71 30.20 13.93 -32.13
C PHE A 71 28.77 14.46 -32.23
N ILE A 72 27.83 13.84 -31.51
CA ILE A 72 26.42 14.26 -31.52
C ILE A 72 26.26 15.71 -31.06
N ALA A 73 26.93 16.11 -29.97
CA ALA A 73 26.86 17.47 -29.43
C ALA A 73 27.35 18.53 -30.44
N ARG A 74 28.39 18.20 -31.22
CA ARG A 74 28.99 19.10 -32.22
C ARG A 74 28.10 19.33 -33.44
N PHE A 75 27.35 18.32 -33.88
CA PHE A 75 26.51 18.41 -35.08
C PHE A 75 25.05 18.80 -34.78
N GLY A 76 24.67 18.83 -33.50
CA GLY A 76 23.34 19.20 -33.02
C GLY A 76 22.44 17.99 -32.82
N TYR A 77 21.85 17.89 -31.62
CA TYR A 77 21.08 16.72 -31.21
C TYR A 77 19.86 16.45 -32.10
N LYS A 78 19.09 17.48 -32.47
CA LYS A 78 17.88 17.32 -33.31
C LYS A 78 18.23 16.77 -34.69
N ARG A 79 19.27 17.33 -35.32
CA ARG A 79 19.68 16.93 -36.67
C ARG A 79 20.14 15.48 -36.70
N ILE A 80 20.97 15.09 -35.74
CA ILE A 80 21.43 13.70 -35.61
C ILE A 80 20.24 12.78 -35.34
N TYR A 81 19.35 13.15 -34.42
CA TYR A 81 18.16 12.35 -34.14
C TYR A 81 17.33 12.13 -35.42
N LEU A 82 16.95 13.18 -36.14
CA LEU A 82 16.11 13.03 -37.35
C LEU A 82 16.78 12.18 -38.44
N ILE A 83 18.10 12.33 -38.65
CA ILE A 83 18.84 11.56 -39.66
C ILE A 83 18.92 10.08 -39.27
N PHE A 84 19.37 9.77 -38.05
CA PHE A 84 19.62 8.38 -37.65
C PHE A 84 18.34 7.65 -37.26
N PHE A 85 17.38 8.34 -36.65
CA PHE A 85 16.07 7.77 -36.34
C PHE A 85 15.21 7.60 -37.61
N GLY A 86 15.35 8.50 -38.59
CA GLY A 86 14.83 8.33 -39.95
C GLY A 86 15.49 7.17 -40.70
N GLY A 87 16.82 7.11 -40.67
CA GLY A 87 17.62 6.05 -41.28
C GLY A 87 17.23 4.68 -40.75
N ARG A 88 17.03 4.54 -39.43
CA ARG A 88 16.51 3.33 -38.80
C ARG A 88 15.20 2.84 -39.46
N ASN A 89 14.25 3.74 -39.72
CA ASN A 89 12.97 3.38 -40.33
C ASN A 89 13.12 3.04 -41.81
N PHE A 90 14.01 3.74 -42.53
CA PHE A 90 14.37 3.41 -43.90
C PHE A 90 14.96 2.00 -44.01
N PHE A 91 15.94 1.67 -43.16
CA PHE A 91 16.53 0.33 -43.17
C PHE A 91 15.56 -0.75 -42.68
N ALA A 92 14.66 -0.43 -41.75
CA ALA A 92 13.58 -1.33 -41.35
C ALA A 92 12.69 -1.74 -42.54
N ALA A 93 12.47 -0.85 -43.51
CA ALA A 93 11.68 -1.15 -44.71
C ALA A 93 12.26 -2.28 -45.56
N PHE A 94 13.58 -2.51 -45.50
CA PHE A 94 14.21 -3.63 -46.20
C PHE A 94 13.74 -5.00 -45.70
N LEU A 95 13.19 -5.11 -44.49
CA LEU A 95 12.55 -6.35 -44.03
C LEU A 95 11.38 -6.78 -44.94
N LEU A 96 10.74 -5.85 -45.66
CA LEU A 96 9.69 -6.18 -46.62
C LEU A 96 10.21 -6.95 -47.85
N LEU A 97 11.52 -6.86 -48.14
CA LEU A 97 12.15 -7.61 -49.23
C LEU A 97 12.51 -9.04 -48.82
N THR A 98 12.31 -9.43 -47.55
CA THR A 98 12.69 -10.74 -47.03
C THR A 98 12.07 -11.90 -47.82
N PRO A 99 10.76 -11.92 -48.14
CA PRO A 99 10.18 -13.02 -48.92
C PRO A 99 10.79 -13.17 -50.31
N TRP A 100 11.13 -12.05 -50.96
CA TRP A 100 11.77 -12.04 -52.27
C TRP A 100 13.19 -12.60 -52.21
N ILE A 101 13.96 -12.23 -51.19
CA ILE A 101 15.33 -12.74 -50.98
C ILE A 101 15.30 -14.23 -50.66
N MET A 102 14.36 -14.66 -49.82
CA MET A 102 14.17 -16.07 -49.49
C MET A 102 13.84 -16.90 -50.72
N ALA A 103 12.94 -16.43 -51.59
CA ALA A 103 12.57 -17.12 -52.81
C ALA A 103 13.70 -17.18 -53.84
N ARG A 104 14.56 -16.16 -53.92
CA ARG A 104 15.60 -16.05 -54.97
C ARG A 104 16.97 -16.60 -54.56
N PHE A 105 17.36 -16.43 -53.30
CA PHE A 105 18.71 -16.67 -52.82
C PHE A 105 18.78 -17.69 -51.66
N GLY A 106 17.64 -18.16 -51.16
CA GLY A 106 17.56 -19.21 -50.14
C GLY A 106 17.81 -18.74 -48.70
N ALA A 107 17.82 -19.70 -47.77
CA ALA A 107 17.81 -19.42 -46.32
C ALA A 107 19.08 -18.73 -45.80
N GLN A 108 20.27 -19.13 -46.27
CA GLN A 108 21.53 -18.56 -45.78
C GLN A 108 21.73 -17.09 -46.23
N ALA A 109 21.33 -16.77 -47.46
CA ALA A 109 21.29 -15.38 -47.95
C ALA A 109 20.25 -14.55 -47.19
N THR A 110 19.11 -15.16 -46.82
CA THR A 110 18.08 -14.49 -46.03
C THR A 110 18.57 -14.14 -44.63
N LEU A 111 19.25 -15.07 -43.95
CA LEU A 111 19.83 -14.82 -42.62
C LEU A 111 20.85 -13.68 -42.65
N THR A 112 21.80 -13.72 -43.60
CA THR A 112 22.82 -12.69 -43.73
C THR A 112 22.22 -11.32 -44.06
N PHE A 113 21.20 -11.29 -44.92
CA PHE A 113 20.45 -10.07 -45.21
C PHE A 113 19.75 -9.51 -43.98
N ILE A 114 18.99 -10.33 -43.23
CA ILE A 114 18.29 -9.87 -42.02
C ILE A 114 19.31 -9.42 -40.97
N ALA A 115 20.42 -10.14 -40.79
CA ALA A 115 21.48 -9.74 -39.87
C ALA A 115 22.04 -8.37 -40.22
N TRP A 116 22.27 -8.09 -41.51
CA TRP A 116 22.69 -6.77 -41.97
C TRP A 116 21.63 -5.71 -41.68
N VAL A 117 20.35 -5.96 -42.00
CA VAL A 117 19.25 -5.03 -41.74
C VAL A 117 19.14 -4.72 -40.24
N VAL A 118 19.15 -5.74 -39.39
CA VAL A 118 19.07 -5.61 -37.93
C VAL A 118 20.29 -4.87 -37.38
N ALA A 119 21.50 -5.17 -37.85
CA ALA A 119 22.72 -4.50 -37.39
C ALA A 119 22.70 -3.00 -37.73
N VAL A 120 22.37 -2.65 -38.98
CA VAL A 120 22.28 -1.23 -39.39
C VAL A 120 21.16 -0.52 -38.65
N PHE A 121 19.99 -1.17 -38.52
CA PHE A 121 18.89 -0.67 -37.69
C PHE A 121 19.34 -0.40 -36.24
N ALA A 122 20.08 -1.34 -35.63
CA ALA A 122 20.56 -1.24 -34.26
C ALA A 122 21.52 -0.06 -34.09
N VAL A 123 22.50 0.09 -35.00
CA VAL A 123 23.44 1.23 -34.98
C VAL A 123 22.70 2.55 -35.15
N CYS A 124 21.83 2.67 -36.15
CA CYS A 124 21.03 3.88 -36.36
C CYS A 124 20.18 4.23 -35.14
N ARG A 125 19.55 3.23 -34.52
CA ARG A 125 18.77 3.40 -33.29
C ARG A 125 19.67 3.86 -32.15
N ALA A 126 20.82 3.24 -31.93
CA ALA A 126 21.72 3.58 -30.84
C ALA A 126 22.14 5.05 -30.92
N VAL A 127 22.61 5.50 -32.09
CA VAL A 127 23.01 6.89 -32.33
C VAL A 127 21.83 7.86 -32.14
N GLY A 128 20.65 7.52 -32.67
CA GLY A 128 19.44 8.32 -32.49
C GLY A 128 19.04 8.47 -31.03
N VAL A 129 19.01 7.37 -30.27
CA VAL A 129 18.63 7.37 -28.84
C VAL A 129 19.63 8.18 -28.01
N THR A 130 20.93 8.08 -28.28
CA THR A 130 21.95 8.90 -27.59
C THR A 130 21.73 10.39 -27.81
N ALA A 131 21.22 10.81 -28.98
CA ALA A 131 20.86 12.20 -29.24
C ALA A 131 19.52 12.62 -28.58
N ALA A 132 18.60 11.68 -28.40
CA ALA A 132 17.25 11.95 -27.94
C ALA A 132 17.18 12.47 -26.50
N PHE A 133 17.98 11.89 -25.59
CA PHE A 133 17.91 12.24 -24.17
C PHE A 133 18.37 13.68 -23.87
N PRO A 134 19.55 14.15 -24.34
CA PRO A 134 19.92 15.56 -24.21
C PRO A 134 18.94 16.50 -24.91
N TRP A 135 18.45 16.14 -26.10
CA TRP A 135 17.47 16.95 -26.82
C TRP A 135 16.16 17.11 -26.05
N ALA A 136 15.66 16.05 -25.41
CA ALA A 136 14.47 16.10 -24.56
C ALA A 136 14.62 17.06 -23.38
N GLN A 137 15.82 17.22 -22.83
CA GLN A 137 16.06 18.18 -21.76
C GLN A 137 15.96 19.64 -22.25
N GLU A 138 16.25 19.90 -23.53
CA GLU A 138 16.15 21.23 -24.12
C GLU A 138 14.69 21.65 -24.38
N TYR A 139 13.86 20.79 -24.96
CA TYR A 139 12.50 21.16 -25.35
C TYR A 139 11.43 20.89 -24.29
N VAL A 140 11.71 20.09 -23.24
CA VAL A 140 10.77 19.85 -22.14
C VAL A 140 11.10 20.78 -20.95
N PRO A 141 10.25 21.77 -20.63
CA PRO A 141 10.47 22.66 -19.51
C PRO A 141 10.49 21.91 -18.18
N ASN A 142 11.37 22.32 -17.26
CA ASN A 142 11.50 21.70 -15.93
C ASN A 142 10.17 21.72 -15.14
N SER A 143 9.35 22.77 -15.30
CA SER A 143 8.08 22.95 -14.58
C SER A 143 7.00 21.95 -14.98
N VAL A 144 7.05 21.39 -16.20
CA VAL A 144 6.01 20.47 -16.72
C VAL A 144 6.55 19.08 -17.05
N ARG A 145 7.83 18.80 -16.72
CA ARG A 145 8.51 17.54 -17.08
C ARG A 145 7.80 16.30 -16.54
N GLY A 146 7.35 16.34 -15.28
CA GLY A 146 6.58 15.23 -14.68
C GLY A 146 5.25 15.00 -15.39
N LYS A 147 4.47 16.07 -15.62
CA LYS A 147 3.19 16.01 -16.34
C LYS A 147 3.36 15.50 -17.77
N TYR A 148 4.36 15.99 -18.49
CA TYR A 148 4.69 15.53 -19.83
C TYR A 148 5.03 14.03 -19.83
N SER A 149 5.91 13.57 -18.95
CA SER A 149 6.28 12.16 -18.87
C SER A 149 5.08 11.26 -18.56
N ALA A 150 4.21 11.68 -17.63
CA ALA A 150 2.98 10.95 -17.30
C ALA A 150 2.01 10.87 -18.49
N THR A 151 1.73 12.01 -19.14
CA THR A 151 0.87 12.05 -20.33
C THR A 151 1.46 11.23 -21.47
N ASN A 152 2.75 11.37 -21.75
CA ASN A 152 3.44 10.61 -22.79
C ASN A 152 3.39 9.11 -22.55
N ASN A 153 3.65 8.66 -21.31
CA ASN A 153 3.57 7.23 -20.96
C ASN A 153 2.14 6.70 -21.08
N LEU A 154 1.13 7.47 -20.67
CA LEU A 154 -0.28 7.11 -20.82
C LEU A 154 -0.64 6.87 -22.30
N PHE A 155 -0.36 7.84 -23.18
CA PHE A 155 -0.62 7.71 -24.61
C PHE A 155 0.19 6.57 -25.23
N ALA A 156 1.48 6.45 -24.91
CA ALA A 156 2.32 5.37 -25.41
C ALA A 156 1.77 3.99 -25.00
N THR A 157 1.25 3.85 -23.79
CA THR A 157 0.71 2.57 -23.30
C THR A 157 -0.63 2.23 -23.96
N ILE A 158 -1.53 3.21 -24.10
CA ILE A 158 -2.81 3.04 -24.80
C ILE A 158 -2.57 2.68 -26.27
N THR A 159 -1.68 3.41 -26.94
CA THR A 159 -1.30 3.13 -28.33
C THR A 159 -0.62 1.77 -28.45
N GLY A 160 0.25 1.40 -27.51
CA GLY A 160 0.87 0.08 -27.46
C GLY A 160 -0.16 -1.04 -27.33
N PHE A 161 -1.12 -0.90 -26.42
CA PHE A 161 -2.21 -1.85 -26.24
C PHE A 161 -3.02 -2.03 -27.54
N ALA A 162 -3.47 -0.92 -28.13
CA ALA A 162 -4.21 -0.95 -29.40
C ALA A 162 -3.39 -1.59 -30.53
N SER A 163 -2.10 -1.26 -30.62
CA SER A 163 -1.19 -1.83 -31.63
C SER A 163 -1.09 -3.34 -31.47
N VAL A 164 -0.76 -3.83 -30.28
CA VAL A 164 -0.62 -5.26 -30.00
C VAL A 164 -1.92 -6.01 -30.31
N THR A 165 -3.08 -5.45 -29.94
CA THR A 165 -4.37 -6.05 -30.28
C THR A 165 -4.57 -6.17 -31.79
N VAL A 166 -4.29 -5.11 -32.55
CA VAL A 166 -4.35 -5.14 -34.01
C VAL A 166 -3.36 -6.15 -34.59
N ALA A 167 -2.12 -6.21 -34.08
CA ALA A 167 -1.11 -7.16 -34.53
C ALA A 167 -1.55 -8.61 -34.32
N GLY A 168 -2.10 -8.93 -33.15
CA GLY A 168 -2.64 -10.26 -32.86
C GLY A 168 -3.72 -10.69 -33.85
N LEU A 169 -4.70 -9.80 -34.09
CA LEU A 169 -5.79 -10.07 -35.04
C LEU A 169 -5.27 -10.24 -36.49
N VAL A 170 -4.39 -9.35 -36.96
CA VAL A 170 -3.83 -9.43 -38.32
C VAL A 170 -3.06 -10.73 -38.53
N ILE A 171 -2.31 -11.20 -37.53
CA ILE A 171 -1.54 -12.45 -37.62
C ILE A 171 -2.46 -13.68 -37.64
N ASP A 172 -3.53 -13.71 -36.85
CA ASP A 172 -4.45 -14.86 -36.84
C ASP A 172 -5.27 -14.99 -38.13
N TYR A 173 -5.61 -13.86 -38.79
CA TYR A 173 -6.34 -13.88 -40.07
C TYR A 173 -5.45 -14.15 -41.29
N ALA A 174 -4.15 -13.93 -41.19
CA ALA A 174 -3.25 -14.00 -42.33
C ALA A 174 -2.57 -15.37 -42.46
N VAL A 175 -2.39 -15.82 -43.70
CA VAL A 175 -1.70 -17.10 -43.99
C VAL A 175 -0.20 -16.85 -44.23
N GLY A 176 0.64 -17.63 -43.54
CA GLY A 176 2.09 -17.60 -43.71
C GLY A 176 2.73 -16.26 -43.30
N LEU A 177 3.60 -15.71 -44.15
CA LEU A 177 4.34 -14.48 -43.87
C LEU A 177 3.53 -13.19 -44.12
N SER A 178 2.38 -13.28 -44.79
CA SER A 178 1.63 -12.11 -45.27
C SER A 178 1.21 -11.16 -44.14
N GLY A 179 0.75 -11.70 -43.01
CA GLY A 179 0.37 -10.90 -41.85
C GLY A 179 1.54 -10.11 -41.25
N PHE A 180 2.70 -10.76 -41.14
CA PHE A 180 3.93 -10.11 -40.67
C PHE A 180 4.39 -9.01 -41.64
N MET A 181 4.28 -9.23 -42.96
CA MET A 181 4.64 -8.21 -43.96
C MET A 181 3.73 -6.98 -43.88
N ILE A 182 2.41 -7.19 -43.70
CA ILE A 182 1.45 -6.09 -43.53
C ILE A 182 1.80 -5.27 -42.28
N LEU A 183 2.06 -5.95 -41.15
CA LEU A 183 2.44 -5.27 -39.92
C LEU A 183 3.75 -4.51 -40.06
N ILE A 184 4.81 -5.11 -40.62
CA ILE A 184 6.08 -4.44 -40.85
C ILE A 184 5.88 -3.21 -41.76
N GLY A 185 5.07 -3.32 -42.82
CA GLY A 185 4.77 -2.22 -43.74
C GLY A 185 4.04 -1.06 -43.07
N LEU A 186 2.99 -1.36 -42.30
CA LEU A 186 2.30 -0.37 -41.46
C LEU A 186 3.25 0.24 -40.42
N GLY A 187 4.08 -0.58 -39.80
CA GLY A 187 5.09 -0.17 -38.83
C GLY A 187 6.00 0.89 -39.43
N VAL A 188 6.65 0.58 -40.56
CA VAL A 188 7.54 1.51 -41.30
C VAL A 188 6.83 2.83 -41.63
N LEU A 189 5.58 2.80 -42.08
CA LEU A 189 4.79 4.00 -42.35
C LEU A 189 4.61 4.85 -41.08
N PHE A 190 4.24 4.24 -39.95
CA PHE A 190 4.16 4.94 -38.67
C PHE A 190 5.52 5.42 -38.16
N GLY A 191 6.61 4.72 -38.50
CA GLY A 191 7.98 5.18 -38.25
C GLY A 191 8.30 6.47 -39.01
N LEU A 192 7.95 6.56 -40.28
CA LEU A 192 8.12 7.78 -41.09
C LEU A 192 7.26 8.92 -40.55
N ILE A 193 6.00 8.64 -40.19
CA ILE A 193 5.12 9.62 -39.52
C ILE A 193 5.76 10.12 -38.22
N SER A 194 6.32 9.21 -37.41
CA SER A 194 6.99 9.58 -36.16
C SER A 194 8.13 10.57 -36.40
N VAL A 195 9.00 10.31 -37.38
CA VAL A 195 10.13 11.22 -37.73
C VAL A 195 9.62 12.56 -38.25
N TRP A 196 8.56 12.55 -39.05
CA TRP A 196 7.90 13.77 -39.52
C TRP A 196 7.33 14.61 -38.36
N LEU A 197 6.69 13.98 -37.39
CA LEU A 197 6.18 14.66 -36.19
C LEU A 197 7.31 15.24 -35.34
N PHE A 198 8.41 14.50 -35.15
CA PHE A 198 9.58 14.99 -34.43
C PHE A 198 10.29 16.15 -35.14
N ALA A 199 10.14 16.30 -36.45
CA ALA A 199 10.71 17.44 -37.19
C ALA A 199 10.15 18.80 -36.70
N TYR A 200 8.92 18.83 -36.16
CA TYR A 200 8.29 20.04 -35.62
C TYR A 200 8.68 20.37 -34.17
N VAL A 201 9.39 19.48 -33.47
CA VAL A 201 9.84 19.70 -32.09
C VAL A 201 11.04 20.68 -32.09
N PRO A 202 11.03 21.74 -31.27
CA PRO A 202 12.10 22.75 -31.26
C PRO A 202 13.38 22.26 -30.54
N GLY A 203 14.45 23.07 -30.61
CA GLY A 203 15.73 22.79 -29.94
C GLY A 203 16.67 21.84 -30.69
N GLY A 204 17.72 21.42 -30.02
CA GLY A 204 18.75 20.49 -30.50
C GLY A 204 19.81 21.16 -31.40
N ALA A 205 20.11 22.43 -31.16
CA ALA A 205 21.11 23.18 -31.91
C ALA A 205 22.54 22.70 -31.58
N PRO A 206 23.52 22.87 -32.50
CA PRO A 206 24.91 22.54 -32.24
C PRO A 206 25.50 23.34 -31.07
N VAL A 207 26.19 22.66 -30.15
CA VAL A 207 26.90 23.30 -29.03
C VAL A 207 28.31 23.69 -29.52
N LYS A 208 28.59 24.99 -29.65
CA LYS A 208 29.85 25.51 -30.23
C LYS A 208 31.08 25.31 -29.33
N ASP A 209 30.91 25.31 -28.01
CA ASP A 209 31.98 25.15 -27.01
C ASP A 209 31.87 23.82 -26.24
N TYR A 210 31.63 22.71 -26.94
CA TYR A 210 31.77 21.40 -26.29
C TYR A 210 33.25 21.08 -26.10
N GLN A 211 33.86 21.66 -25.06
CA GLN A 211 35.14 21.18 -24.54
C GLN A 211 34.90 19.79 -23.97
N ALA A 212 35.06 18.77 -24.82
CA ALA A 212 35.28 17.41 -24.38
C ALA A 212 36.59 17.40 -23.58
N LYS A 213 36.52 17.74 -22.28
CA LYS A 213 37.61 17.42 -21.36
C LYS A 213 37.91 15.95 -21.59
N GLY A 214 39.15 15.63 -21.96
CA GLY A 214 39.67 14.29 -22.24
C GLY A 214 39.67 13.34 -21.02
N ALA A 215 38.68 13.49 -20.13
CA ALA A 215 38.47 12.74 -18.91
C ALA A 215 37.68 11.44 -19.15
N ALA A 216 37.12 11.19 -20.33
CA ALA A 216 36.21 10.05 -20.53
C ALA A 216 36.86 8.69 -20.23
N THR A 217 38.04 8.37 -20.77
CA THR A 217 38.64 7.02 -20.65
C THR A 217 39.37 6.77 -19.32
N ARG A 218 40.03 7.79 -18.76
CA ARG A 218 40.78 7.64 -17.50
C ARG A 218 39.87 7.60 -16.26
N THR A 219 38.68 8.19 -16.35
CA THR A 219 37.70 8.27 -15.25
C THR A 219 36.67 7.12 -15.31
N LEU A 220 36.46 6.50 -16.48
CA LEU A 220 35.69 5.25 -16.67
C LEU A 220 36.20 4.07 -15.83
N PHE A 221 37.53 3.92 -15.66
CA PHE A 221 38.10 2.88 -14.79
C PHE A 221 38.05 3.24 -13.29
N GLN A 222 37.81 4.50 -12.95
CA GLN A 222 37.68 4.91 -11.55
C GLN A 222 36.27 4.59 -11.03
N THR A 223 35.24 4.66 -11.87
CA THR A 223 33.87 4.28 -11.48
C THR A 223 33.76 2.78 -11.20
N THR A 224 34.56 1.94 -11.86
CA THR A 224 34.59 0.49 -11.57
C THR A 224 35.31 0.13 -10.27
N ARG A 225 35.78 1.09 -9.48
CA ARG A 225 36.31 0.84 -8.12
C ARG A 225 35.27 1.10 -7.02
N ASP A 226 34.15 1.72 -7.38
CA ASP A 226 33.03 1.93 -6.47
C ASP A 226 32.35 0.59 -6.19
N ARG A 227 32.41 0.16 -4.92
CA ARG A 227 31.86 -1.11 -4.46
C ARG A 227 30.36 -1.20 -4.74
N ASP A 228 29.58 -0.20 -4.33
CA ASP A 228 28.12 -0.24 -4.45
C ASP A 228 27.69 -0.27 -5.92
N PHE A 229 28.39 0.49 -6.77
CA PHE A 229 28.14 0.48 -8.20
C PHE A 229 28.51 -0.85 -8.85
N LEU A 230 29.64 -1.48 -8.50
CA LEU A 230 29.98 -2.81 -8.99
C LEU A 230 28.96 -3.87 -8.58
N PHE A 231 28.58 -3.92 -7.30
CA PHE A 231 27.58 -4.87 -6.81
C PHE A 231 26.23 -4.66 -7.50
N TYR A 232 25.85 -3.41 -7.75
CA TYR A 232 24.66 -3.10 -8.54
C TYR A 232 24.78 -3.58 -9.99
N LEU A 233 25.90 -3.32 -10.68
CA LEU A 233 26.09 -3.76 -12.06
C LEU A 233 26.04 -5.28 -12.16
N VAL A 234 26.75 -6.01 -11.30
CA VAL A 234 26.72 -7.49 -11.30
C VAL A 234 25.33 -8.01 -10.97
N GLY A 235 24.68 -7.46 -9.93
CA GLY A 235 23.34 -7.86 -9.53
C GLY A 235 22.29 -7.61 -10.63
N PHE A 236 22.29 -6.41 -11.22
CA PHE A 236 21.46 -6.06 -12.37
C PHE A 236 21.73 -6.98 -13.56
N GLY A 237 23.01 -7.25 -13.85
CA GLY A 237 23.43 -8.11 -14.94
C GLY A 237 22.94 -9.55 -14.80
N LEU A 238 23.00 -10.13 -13.59
CA LEU A 238 22.46 -11.46 -13.34
C LEU A 238 20.93 -11.51 -13.54
N VAL A 239 20.21 -10.49 -13.07
CA VAL A 239 18.76 -10.39 -13.30
C VAL A 239 18.46 -10.28 -14.81
N THR A 240 19.19 -9.45 -15.55
CA THR A 240 19.05 -9.33 -17.01
C THR A 240 19.39 -10.63 -17.73
N LEU A 241 20.48 -11.32 -17.37
CA LEU A 241 20.89 -12.60 -17.95
C LEU A 241 19.85 -13.70 -17.73
N GLY A 242 19.14 -13.70 -16.60
CA GLY A 242 18.07 -14.67 -16.34
C GLY A 242 16.76 -14.35 -17.04
N ILE A 243 16.30 -13.09 -16.96
CA ILE A 243 14.93 -12.72 -17.36
C ILE A 243 14.82 -12.33 -18.84
N THR A 244 15.80 -11.59 -19.38
CA THR A 244 15.70 -11.05 -20.75
C THR A 244 15.66 -12.14 -21.84
N PRO A 245 16.46 -13.22 -21.75
CA PRO A 245 16.30 -14.41 -22.59
C PRO A 245 14.91 -15.00 -22.55
N LEU A 246 14.38 -15.18 -21.33
CA LEU A 246 13.08 -15.78 -21.11
C LEU A 246 12.00 -14.97 -21.83
N THR A 247 11.97 -13.65 -21.65
CA THR A 247 10.98 -12.78 -22.32
C THR A 247 11.10 -12.79 -23.85
N SER A 248 12.30 -13.02 -24.38
CA SER A 248 12.57 -12.96 -25.83
C SER A 248 12.20 -14.27 -26.53
N PHE A 249 12.37 -15.40 -25.86
CA PHE A 249 12.03 -16.72 -26.39
C PHE A 249 10.64 -17.23 -25.94
N LEU A 250 9.98 -16.55 -24.99
CA LEU A 250 8.63 -16.88 -24.52
C LEU A 250 7.61 -17.01 -25.66
N PRO A 251 7.58 -16.14 -26.70
CA PRO A 251 6.64 -16.30 -27.81
C PRO A 251 6.79 -17.64 -28.54
N LEU A 252 8.03 -18.10 -28.71
CA LEU A 252 8.32 -19.37 -29.38
C LEU A 252 7.87 -20.56 -28.52
N PHE A 253 8.13 -20.50 -27.21
CA PHE A 253 7.63 -21.51 -26.28
C PHE A 253 6.10 -21.60 -26.26
N MET A 254 5.42 -20.45 -26.29
CA MET A 254 3.95 -20.39 -26.31
C MET A 254 3.36 -20.96 -27.59
N GLU A 255 3.98 -20.68 -28.74
CA GLU A 255 3.53 -21.23 -30.03
C GLU A 255 3.84 -22.73 -30.16
N GLU A 256 5.08 -23.13 -29.85
CA GLU A 256 5.58 -24.49 -30.14
C GLU A 256 5.19 -25.53 -29.09
N GLN A 257 5.27 -25.18 -27.81
CA GLN A 257 5.13 -26.14 -26.71
C GLN A 257 3.77 -26.04 -26.02
N VAL A 258 3.23 -24.82 -25.87
CA VAL A 258 1.91 -24.61 -25.27
C VAL A 258 0.80 -24.75 -26.32
N GLY A 259 1.11 -24.51 -27.60
CA GLY A 259 0.16 -24.66 -28.71
C GLY A 259 -0.81 -23.50 -28.88
N ILE A 260 -0.42 -22.30 -28.47
CA ILE A 260 -1.21 -21.07 -28.65
C ILE A 260 -0.95 -20.50 -30.06
N SER A 261 -1.98 -20.02 -30.77
CA SER A 261 -1.79 -19.41 -32.09
C SER A 261 -0.90 -18.17 -32.03
N ALA A 262 -0.15 -17.91 -33.11
CA ALA A 262 0.78 -16.78 -33.17
C ALA A 262 0.10 -15.42 -32.86
N GLY A 263 -1.14 -15.19 -33.29
CA GLY A 263 -1.88 -13.97 -32.95
C GLY A 263 -2.23 -13.87 -31.47
N ASN A 264 -2.69 -14.97 -30.86
CA ASN A 264 -2.93 -15.04 -29.42
C ASN A 264 -1.65 -14.90 -28.58
N VAL A 265 -0.50 -15.38 -29.07
CA VAL A 265 0.81 -15.15 -28.44
C VAL A 265 1.18 -13.66 -28.43
N VAL A 266 0.88 -12.94 -29.50
CA VAL A 266 1.05 -11.47 -29.53
C VAL A 266 0.13 -10.80 -28.52
N LEU A 267 -1.13 -11.25 -28.41
CA LEU A 267 -2.09 -10.71 -27.43
C LEU A 267 -1.61 -10.85 -25.97
N LEU A 268 -0.74 -11.80 -25.63
CA LEU A 268 -0.20 -11.90 -24.27
C LEU A 268 0.48 -10.60 -23.79
N GLN A 269 1.08 -9.83 -24.71
CA GLN A 269 1.68 -8.54 -24.36
C GLN A 269 0.66 -7.51 -23.85
N THR A 270 -0.62 -7.63 -24.24
CA THR A 270 -1.68 -6.76 -23.72
C THR A 270 -1.83 -6.94 -22.20
N GLY A 271 -1.69 -8.18 -21.70
CA GLY A 271 -1.67 -8.46 -20.27
C GLY A 271 -0.55 -7.72 -19.55
N SER A 272 0.68 -7.80 -20.08
CA SER A 272 1.84 -7.11 -19.48
C SER A 272 1.72 -5.58 -19.53
N LEU A 273 1.19 -5.01 -20.63
CA LEU A 273 0.93 -3.57 -20.72
C LEU A 273 -0.12 -3.12 -19.70
N LEU A 274 -1.21 -3.87 -19.55
CA LEU A 274 -2.26 -3.58 -18.55
C LEU A 274 -1.73 -3.68 -17.12
N GLY A 275 -0.99 -4.76 -16.80
CA GLY A 275 -0.38 -4.94 -15.48
C GLY A 275 0.60 -3.83 -15.13
N GLY A 276 1.45 -3.43 -16.09
CA GLY A 276 2.35 -2.29 -15.94
C GLY A 276 1.60 -0.98 -15.70
N LEU A 277 0.56 -0.70 -16.50
CA LEU A 277 -0.23 0.52 -16.38
C LEU A 277 -0.91 0.63 -15.01
N LEU A 278 -1.59 -0.42 -14.57
CA LEU A 278 -2.31 -0.46 -13.30
C LEU A 278 -1.38 -0.33 -12.08
N SER A 279 -0.15 -0.83 -12.19
CA SER A 279 0.82 -0.82 -11.09
C SER A 279 1.76 0.38 -11.08
N THR A 280 1.84 1.17 -12.16
CA THR A 280 2.78 2.30 -12.28
C THR A 280 2.62 3.30 -11.14
N TYR A 281 1.37 3.65 -10.80
CA TYR A 281 1.11 4.59 -9.70
C TYR A 281 1.53 4.01 -8.35
N LEU A 282 1.14 2.76 -8.07
CA LEU A 282 1.47 2.08 -6.83
C LEU A 282 2.99 2.01 -6.62
N TRP A 283 3.72 1.60 -7.65
CA TRP A 283 5.18 1.51 -7.58
C TRP A 283 5.86 2.89 -7.48
N GLY A 284 5.32 3.93 -8.14
CA GLY A 284 5.81 5.30 -7.98
C GLY A 284 5.63 5.82 -6.56
N TRP A 285 4.40 5.74 -6.04
CA TRP A 285 4.06 6.17 -4.67
C TRP A 285 4.86 5.41 -3.61
N THR A 286 4.93 4.07 -3.72
CA THR A 286 5.73 3.28 -2.78
C THR A 286 7.20 3.66 -2.86
N ALA A 287 7.74 3.94 -4.06
CA ALA A 287 9.13 4.30 -4.22
C ALA A 287 9.46 5.58 -3.50
N ASP A 288 8.59 6.59 -3.62
CA ASP A 288 8.80 7.89 -2.99
C ASP A 288 8.89 7.81 -1.47
N ARG A 289 8.16 6.89 -0.83
CA ARG A 289 8.09 6.79 0.63
C ARG A 289 8.98 5.74 1.25
N TYR A 290 8.98 4.56 0.65
CA TYR A 290 9.61 3.37 1.21
C TYR A 290 11.01 3.11 0.66
N GLY A 291 11.42 3.90 -0.33
CA GLY A 291 12.75 3.86 -0.91
C GLY A 291 12.92 2.80 -1.99
N SER A 292 14.08 2.82 -2.61
CA SER A 292 14.39 2.04 -3.81
C SER A 292 14.55 0.53 -3.55
N ARG A 293 15.20 0.15 -2.46
CA ARG A 293 15.60 -1.24 -2.19
C ARG A 293 14.42 -2.21 -1.94
N PRO A 294 13.44 -1.90 -1.08
CA PRO A 294 12.31 -2.81 -0.84
C PRO A 294 11.51 -3.10 -2.10
N ILE A 295 11.40 -2.11 -2.99
CA ILE A 295 10.68 -2.21 -4.26
C ILE A 295 11.46 -3.01 -5.28
N SER A 296 12.74 -2.74 -5.47
CA SER A 296 13.59 -3.53 -6.36
C SER A 296 13.56 -5.00 -5.98
N LEU A 297 13.76 -5.32 -4.69
CA LEU A 297 13.86 -6.70 -4.23
C LEU A 297 12.51 -7.43 -4.24
N SER A 298 11.41 -6.77 -3.87
CA SER A 298 10.06 -7.36 -3.99
C SER A 298 9.68 -7.63 -5.44
N SER A 299 10.07 -6.74 -6.36
CA SER A 299 9.85 -6.94 -7.80
C SER A 299 10.67 -8.09 -8.37
N ILE A 300 11.92 -8.28 -7.92
CA ILE A 300 12.72 -9.46 -8.29
C ILE A 300 12.05 -10.74 -7.75
N LEU A 301 11.55 -10.73 -6.51
CA LEU A 301 10.87 -11.88 -5.92
C LEU A 301 9.64 -12.28 -6.76
N LEU A 302 8.81 -11.32 -7.15
CA LEU A 302 7.70 -11.57 -8.06
C LEU A 302 8.17 -12.15 -9.40
N ARG A 303 9.26 -11.60 -9.97
CA ARG A 303 9.85 -12.10 -11.23
C ARG A 303 10.40 -13.52 -11.13
N VAL A 304 10.99 -13.91 -10.00
CA VAL A 304 11.52 -15.27 -9.78
C VAL A 304 10.40 -16.31 -9.78
N LEU A 305 9.17 -15.93 -9.39
CA LEU A 305 8.02 -16.85 -9.43
C LEU A 305 7.47 -17.08 -10.85
N LEU A 306 7.63 -16.11 -11.75
CA LEU A 306 7.05 -16.18 -13.11
C LEU A 306 7.56 -17.36 -13.96
N PRO A 307 8.87 -17.69 -14.01
CA PRO A 307 9.35 -18.88 -14.71
C PRO A 307 8.63 -20.16 -14.28
N LEU A 308 8.36 -20.31 -12.98
CA LEU A 308 7.65 -21.49 -12.46
C LEU A 308 6.20 -21.52 -12.94
N CYS A 309 5.51 -20.38 -12.94
CA CYS A 309 4.16 -20.26 -13.48
C CYS A 309 4.11 -20.63 -14.97
N TRP A 310 5.09 -20.18 -15.75
CA TRP A 310 5.18 -20.49 -17.18
C TRP A 310 5.51 -21.97 -17.45
N MET A 311 6.31 -22.63 -16.61
CA MET A 311 6.59 -24.07 -16.72
C MET A 311 5.37 -24.95 -16.40
N LEU A 312 4.48 -24.50 -15.52
CA LEU A 312 3.26 -25.21 -15.11
C LEU A 312 2.08 -25.03 -16.09
N MET A 313 2.31 -24.36 -17.22
CA MET A 313 1.28 -24.09 -18.21
C MET A 313 0.67 -25.39 -18.77
N PRO A 314 -0.67 -25.52 -18.80
CA PRO A 314 -1.33 -26.60 -19.52
C PRO A 314 -0.96 -26.55 -21.00
N ARG A 315 -0.59 -27.69 -21.59
CA ARG A 315 -0.22 -27.78 -23.01
C ARG A 315 -1.44 -28.09 -23.87
N HIS A 316 -1.55 -27.45 -25.02
CA HIS A 316 -2.63 -27.63 -26.01
C HIS A 316 -4.05 -27.56 -25.43
N SER A 317 -4.27 -26.68 -24.45
CA SER A 317 -5.57 -26.50 -23.80
C SER A 317 -6.15 -25.11 -24.10
N PRO A 318 -7.48 -24.98 -24.31
CA PRO A 318 -8.10 -23.67 -24.53
C PRO A 318 -7.99 -22.74 -23.32
N ILE A 319 -7.80 -23.30 -22.11
CA ILE A 319 -7.63 -22.48 -20.89
C ILE A 319 -6.26 -21.80 -20.83
N SER A 320 -5.28 -22.29 -21.60
CA SER A 320 -3.90 -21.81 -21.57
C SER A 320 -3.79 -20.34 -21.94
N LEU A 321 -4.63 -19.83 -22.85
CA LEU A 321 -4.63 -18.40 -23.19
C LEU A 321 -4.98 -17.52 -21.98
N TYR A 322 -6.04 -17.87 -21.24
CA TYR A 322 -6.49 -17.09 -20.09
C TYR A 322 -5.49 -17.13 -18.92
N ILE A 323 -4.91 -18.31 -18.66
CA ILE A 323 -3.85 -18.44 -17.65
C ILE A 323 -2.63 -17.63 -18.06
N ALA A 324 -2.21 -17.72 -19.33
CA ALA A 324 -1.08 -16.97 -19.85
C ALA A 324 -1.29 -15.45 -19.77
N LEU A 325 -2.50 -14.96 -20.05
CA LEU A 325 -2.86 -13.55 -19.87
C LEU A 325 -2.78 -13.12 -18.40
N GLY A 326 -3.22 -13.97 -17.47
CA GLY A 326 -3.07 -13.74 -16.03
C GLY A 326 -1.61 -13.65 -15.59
N ILE A 327 -0.76 -14.58 -16.04
CA ILE A 327 0.69 -14.55 -15.76
C ILE A 327 1.34 -13.31 -16.41
N ALA A 328 0.98 -12.97 -17.65
CA ALA A 328 1.48 -11.79 -18.34
C ALA A 328 1.11 -10.49 -17.62
N LEU A 329 -0.08 -10.42 -17.01
CA LEU A 329 -0.49 -9.29 -16.17
C LEU A 329 0.40 -9.16 -14.93
N VAL A 330 0.65 -10.25 -14.21
CA VAL A 330 1.58 -10.25 -13.06
C VAL A 330 3.00 -9.89 -13.51
N GLN A 331 3.43 -10.37 -14.67
CA GLN A 331 4.71 -9.99 -15.28
C GLN A 331 4.80 -8.47 -15.51
N GLY A 332 3.74 -7.85 -16.04
CA GLY A 332 3.66 -6.40 -16.21
C GLY A 332 3.82 -5.63 -14.90
N ILE A 333 3.18 -6.12 -13.83
CA ILE A 333 3.31 -5.54 -12.48
C ILE A 333 4.76 -5.62 -11.99
N ALA A 334 5.39 -6.79 -12.14
CA ALA A 334 6.74 -7.03 -11.66
C ALA A 334 7.80 -6.28 -12.49
N ASP A 335 7.59 -6.14 -13.80
CA ASP A 335 8.44 -5.39 -14.71
C ASP A 335 8.43 -3.90 -14.38
N MET A 336 7.26 -3.34 -14.06
CA MET A 336 7.13 -1.93 -13.67
C MET A 336 7.82 -1.65 -12.33
N GLY A 337 7.63 -2.52 -11.34
CA GLY A 337 8.30 -2.40 -10.04
C GLY A 337 9.82 -2.52 -10.17
N TRP A 338 10.32 -3.43 -11.01
CA TRP A 338 11.74 -3.53 -11.33
C TRP A 338 12.25 -2.26 -12.02
N ALA A 339 11.52 -1.73 -13.00
CA ALA A 339 11.91 -0.53 -13.73
C ALA A 339 12.05 0.68 -12.80
N ILE A 340 11.06 0.94 -11.93
CA ILE A 340 11.08 2.06 -10.99
C ILE A 340 12.13 1.84 -9.90
N GLY A 341 12.14 0.67 -9.26
CA GLY A 341 13.06 0.38 -8.17
C GLY A 341 14.52 0.40 -8.61
N SER A 342 14.87 -0.35 -9.68
CA SER A 342 16.26 -0.43 -10.15
C SER A 342 16.78 0.90 -10.68
N ALA A 343 15.93 1.72 -11.33
CA ALA A 343 16.29 3.05 -11.78
C ALA A 343 16.53 3.97 -10.58
N ARG A 344 15.61 4.01 -9.59
CA ARG A 344 15.80 4.85 -8.39
C ARG A 344 17.06 4.46 -7.63
N LEU A 345 17.31 3.16 -7.46
CA LEU A 345 18.51 2.66 -6.79
C LEU A 345 19.79 3.17 -7.50
N LEU A 346 19.82 3.13 -8.84
CA LEU A 346 20.93 3.66 -9.62
C LEU A 346 21.06 5.18 -9.52
N TYR A 347 20.01 5.93 -9.86
CA TYR A 347 20.08 7.37 -10.07
C TYR A 347 20.06 8.20 -8.79
N VAL A 348 19.50 7.66 -7.70
CA VAL A 348 19.33 8.37 -6.42
C VAL A 348 20.32 7.86 -5.38
N SER A 349 20.50 6.54 -5.26
CA SER A 349 21.27 5.96 -4.15
C SER A 349 22.74 5.72 -4.49
N ILE A 350 23.05 5.31 -5.72
CA ILE A 350 24.41 4.88 -6.11
C ILE A 350 25.18 5.97 -6.84
N VAL A 351 24.61 6.56 -7.88
CA VAL A 351 25.34 7.46 -8.77
C VAL A 351 25.43 8.88 -8.18
N PRO A 352 26.64 9.40 -7.89
CA PRO A 352 26.81 10.76 -7.42
C PRO A 352 26.34 11.77 -8.48
N PRO A 353 25.63 12.84 -8.11
CA PRO A 353 25.06 13.80 -9.06
C PRO A 353 26.13 14.48 -9.93
N GLU A 354 27.35 14.69 -9.42
CA GLU A 354 28.45 15.34 -10.14
C GLU A 354 29.10 14.43 -11.19
N LYS A 355 28.98 13.09 -11.05
CA LYS A 355 29.65 12.08 -11.90
C LYS A 355 28.68 11.28 -12.76
N ARG A 356 27.43 11.72 -12.89
CA ARG A 356 26.35 11.00 -13.62
C ARG A 356 26.77 10.53 -15.00
N THR A 357 27.41 11.38 -15.79
CA THR A 357 27.78 11.04 -17.18
C THR A 357 28.73 9.84 -17.25
N GLU A 358 29.69 9.73 -16.32
CA GLU A 358 30.70 8.66 -16.30
C GLU A 358 30.10 7.32 -15.87
N TYR A 359 29.33 7.32 -14.78
CA TYR A 359 28.67 6.11 -14.28
C TYR A 359 27.64 5.58 -15.28
N LEU A 360 26.84 6.47 -15.89
CA LEU A 360 25.82 6.06 -16.85
C LEU A 360 26.42 5.51 -18.14
N ALA A 361 27.58 6.02 -18.56
CA ALA A 361 28.32 5.45 -19.68
C ALA A 361 28.71 3.98 -19.43
N VAL A 362 29.29 3.67 -18.26
CA VAL A 362 29.61 2.28 -17.88
C VAL A 362 28.34 1.43 -17.80
N TYR A 363 27.29 1.95 -17.16
CA TYR A 363 26.02 1.25 -17.02
C TYR A 363 25.44 0.87 -18.39
N TYR A 364 25.31 1.81 -19.34
CA TYR A 364 24.76 1.50 -20.66
C TYR A 364 25.63 0.51 -21.43
N ALA A 365 26.96 0.64 -21.37
CA ALA A 365 27.87 -0.32 -21.98
C ALA A 365 27.70 -1.73 -21.40
N TRP A 366 27.63 -1.83 -20.08
CA TRP A 366 27.39 -3.08 -19.36
C TRP A 366 26.04 -3.71 -19.72
N THR A 367 24.96 -2.92 -19.78
CA THR A 367 23.64 -3.41 -20.21
C THR A 367 23.63 -3.89 -21.66
N GLY A 368 24.39 -3.25 -22.56
CA GLY A 368 24.52 -3.68 -23.95
C GLY A 368 25.26 -5.02 -24.09
N ILE A 369 26.37 -5.18 -23.36
CA ILE A 369 27.15 -6.43 -23.35
C ILE A 369 26.34 -7.58 -22.80
N ILE A 370 25.77 -7.44 -21.61
CA ILE A 370 24.96 -8.48 -20.97
C ILE A 370 23.70 -8.75 -21.78
N GLY A 371 23.01 -7.71 -22.24
CA GLY A 371 21.84 -7.86 -23.09
C GLY A 371 22.16 -8.69 -24.33
N GLY A 372 23.28 -8.43 -25.00
CA GLY A 372 23.70 -9.17 -26.19
C GLY A 372 24.10 -10.62 -25.89
N ILE A 373 24.96 -10.83 -24.90
CA ILE A 373 25.39 -12.17 -24.46
C ILE A 373 24.21 -13.02 -24.04
N SER A 374 23.24 -12.44 -23.33
CA SER A 374 22.06 -13.15 -22.84
C SER A 374 21.28 -13.79 -23.99
N GLN A 375 21.07 -13.08 -25.10
CA GLN A 375 20.34 -13.59 -26.27
C GLN A 375 21.11 -14.68 -27.03
N LEU A 376 22.44 -14.54 -27.16
CA LEU A 376 23.28 -15.55 -27.79
C LEU A 376 23.25 -16.86 -27.02
N VAL A 377 23.47 -16.78 -25.71
CA VAL A 377 23.46 -17.94 -24.81
C VAL A 377 22.07 -18.59 -24.81
N ALA A 378 21.00 -17.78 -24.84
CA ALA A 378 19.64 -18.30 -24.88
C ALA A 378 19.37 -19.18 -26.11
N GLY A 379 19.72 -18.68 -27.29
CA GLY A 379 19.55 -19.42 -28.55
C GLY A 379 20.33 -20.73 -28.55
N GLN A 380 21.56 -20.73 -28.02
CA GLN A 380 22.38 -21.94 -27.87
C GLN A 380 21.78 -22.93 -26.88
N ILE A 381 21.33 -22.48 -25.71
CA ILE A 381 20.72 -23.36 -24.71
C ILE A 381 19.54 -24.11 -25.30
N VAL A 382 18.61 -23.40 -25.96
CA VAL A 382 17.41 -24.01 -26.57
C VAL A 382 17.78 -24.96 -27.72
N ALA A 383 18.84 -24.66 -28.48
CA ALA A 383 19.29 -25.54 -29.56
C ALA A 383 19.93 -26.83 -29.04
N TYR A 384 20.79 -26.76 -28.01
CA TYR A 384 21.41 -27.94 -27.41
C TYR A 384 20.40 -28.83 -26.69
N SER A 385 19.33 -28.24 -26.14
CA SER A 385 18.24 -28.96 -25.47
C SER A 385 17.10 -29.36 -26.41
N ALA A 386 17.24 -29.23 -27.73
CA ALA A 386 16.16 -29.52 -28.69
C ALA A 386 15.60 -30.95 -28.58
N GLY A 387 16.41 -31.91 -28.15
CA GLY A 387 15.99 -33.30 -27.92
C GLY A 387 15.42 -33.60 -26.54
N VAL A 388 15.39 -32.61 -25.64
CA VAL A 388 14.86 -32.78 -24.28
C VAL A 388 13.34 -32.77 -24.34
N SER A 389 12.75 -33.92 -24.04
CA SER A 389 11.32 -34.07 -23.78
C SER A 389 11.10 -35.01 -22.60
N GLY A 390 10.13 -34.72 -21.75
CA GLY A 390 9.81 -35.58 -20.61
C GLY A 390 8.88 -34.92 -19.61
N GLN A 391 8.60 -35.62 -18.51
CA GLN A 391 7.90 -35.09 -17.36
C GLN A 391 8.72 -35.35 -16.11
N PHE A 392 8.85 -34.32 -15.28
CA PHE A 392 9.48 -34.41 -13.97
C PHE A 392 8.53 -33.81 -12.93
N LEU A 393 8.00 -34.66 -12.05
CA LEU A 393 6.94 -34.31 -11.10
C LEU A 393 5.74 -33.66 -11.82
N LEU A 394 5.45 -32.39 -11.53
CA LEU A 394 4.36 -31.61 -12.13
C LEU A 394 4.82 -30.80 -13.36
N PHE A 395 6.10 -30.87 -13.74
CA PHE A 395 6.69 -30.04 -14.78
C PHE A 395 6.93 -30.83 -16.08
N SER A 396 6.55 -30.25 -17.21
CA SER A 396 6.97 -30.73 -18.53
C SER A 396 8.39 -30.23 -18.82
N LEU A 397 9.27 -31.16 -19.18
CA LEU A 397 10.63 -30.88 -19.61
C LEU A 397 10.63 -30.68 -21.13
N ASP A 398 11.08 -29.50 -21.56
CA ASP A 398 11.07 -29.06 -22.94
C ASP A 398 12.43 -28.40 -23.26
N PRO A 399 12.74 -28.09 -24.53
CA PRO A 399 13.98 -27.37 -24.88
C PRO A 399 14.16 -26.02 -24.15
N TYR A 400 13.06 -25.40 -23.73
CA TYR A 400 13.08 -24.11 -23.02
C TYR A 400 13.34 -24.23 -21.51
N THR A 401 13.31 -25.44 -20.93
CA THR A 401 13.47 -25.66 -19.48
C THR A 401 14.75 -25.06 -18.91
N GLY A 402 15.86 -25.11 -19.67
CA GLY A 402 17.12 -24.47 -19.26
C GLY A 402 17.00 -22.95 -19.05
N LEU A 403 16.21 -22.26 -19.89
CA LEU A 403 15.97 -20.83 -19.74
C LEU A 403 15.13 -20.52 -18.51
N PHE A 404 14.12 -21.34 -18.21
CA PHE A 404 13.30 -21.16 -17.00
C PHE A 404 14.13 -21.36 -15.72
N ILE A 405 15.01 -22.37 -15.69
CA ILE A 405 15.92 -22.62 -14.57
C ILE A 405 16.88 -21.44 -14.37
N LEU A 406 17.50 -20.92 -15.44
CA LEU A 406 18.34 -19.73 -15.35
C LEU A 406 17.56 -18.49 -14.92
N GLY A 407 16.31 -18.35 -15.39
CA GLY A 407 15.36 -17.32 -14.99
C GLY A 407 14.95 -17.38 -13.51
N LEU A 408 15.13 -18.54 -12.85
CA LEU A 408 14.94 -18.70 -11.41
C LEU A 408 16.23 -18.38 -10.63
N ILE A 409 17.35 -18.99 -11.03
CA ILE A 409 18.60 -18.97 -10.27
C ILE A 409 19.31 -17.61 -10.37
N LEU A 410 19.48 -17.08 -11.59
CA LEU A 410 20.28 -15.87 -11.79
C LEU A 410 19.65 -14.62 -11.13
N PRO A 411 18.32 -14.37 -11.24
CA PRO A 411 17.72 -13.24 -10.56
C PRO A 411 17.71 -13.43 -9.03
N MET A 412 17.60 -14.66 -8.53
CA MET A 412 17.73 -14.95 -7.10
C MET A 412 19.14 -14.62 -6.59
N MET A 413 20.19 -15.03 -7.31
CA MET A 413 21.58 -14.63 -7.01
C MET A 413 21.78 -13.10 -7.10
N GLY A 414 21.23 -12.48 -8.15
CA GLY A 414 21.26 -11.02 -8.32
C GLY A 414 20.59 -10.29 -7.16
N SER A 415 19.50 -10.82 -6.63
CA SER A 415 18.82 -10.27 -5.45
C SER A 415 19.69 -10.29 -4.19
N LEU A 416 20.53 -11.33 -4.01
CA LEU A 416 21.45 -11.42 -2.87
C LEU A 416 22.54 -10.35 -2.95
N LEU A 417 23.06 -10.05 -4.15
CA LEU A 417 24.03 -8.98 -4.36
C LEU A 417 23.40 -7.60 -4.15
N LEU A 418 22.21 -7.38 -4.69
CA LEU A 418 21.48 -6.10 -4.55
C LEU A 418 21.05 -5.80 -3.11
N ARG A 419 21.00 -6.80 -2.21
CA ARG A 419 20.81 -6.59 -0.76
C ARG A 419 22.00 -5.94 -0.08
N VAL A 420 23.21 -6.04 -0.63
CA VAL A 420 24.42 -5.47 -0.01
C VAL A 420 24.62 -4.00 -0.41
N VAL A 421 24.01 -3.59 -1.51
CA VAL A 421 24.10 -2.22 -2.03
C VAL A 421 23.43 -1.23 -1.07
N ARG A 422 24.08 -0.08 -0.86
CA ARG A 422 23.55 1.02 -0.04
C ARG A 422 22.13 1.42 -0.45
N SER A 423 21.22 1.52 0.52
CA SER A 423 19.84 1.96 0.32
C SER A 423 19.53 3.30 0.98
N ASP A 424 18.54 3.98 0.42
CA ASP A 424 17.94 5.23 0.87
C ASP A 424 17.03 5.06 2.10
N THR A 425 16.66 3.83 2.45
CA THR A 425 15.77 3.52 3.58
C THR A 425 16.26 2.33 4.40
N ALA A 426 15.86 2.32 5.68
CA ALA A 426 16.13 1.24 6.64
C ALA A 426 15.11 0.10 6.60
N MET A 427 14.01 0.28 5.86
CA MET A 427 12.91 -0.69 5.82
C MET A 427 13.32 -1.97 5.07
N THR A 428 12.95 -3.13 5.63
CA THR A 428 13.24 -4.43 5.00
C THR A 428 12.17 -4.87 4.01
N VAL A 429 12.51 -5.83 3.14
CA VAL A 429 11.56 -6.41 2.16
C VAL A 429 10.41 -7.14 2.86
N GLU A 430 10.69 -7.80 3.99
CA GLU A 430 9.69 -8.51 4.79
C GLU A 430 8.72 -7.55 5.46
N GLN A 431 9.23 -6.44 5.99
CA GLN A 431 8.39 -5.38 6.54
C GLN A 431 7.50 -4.78 5.45
N PHE A 432 8.07 -4.46 4.27
CA PHE A 432 7.32 -3.94 3.13
C PHE A 432 6.23 -4.90 2.66
N ALA A 433 6.57 -6.17 2.38
CA ALA A 433 5.60 -7.18 1.97
C ALA A 433 4.53 -7.41 3.04
N GLY A 434 4.92 -7.39 4.32
CA GLY A 434 4.02 -7.48 5.46
C GLY A 434 3.00 -6.35 5.53
N MET A 435 3.27 -5.17 4.96
CA MET A 435 2.28 -4.08 4.88
C MET A 435 1.15 -4.39 3.91
N PHE A 436 1.41 -5.08 2.80
CA PHE A 436 0.39 -5.48 1.83
C PHE A 436 -0.45 -6.68 2.28
N LEU A 437 0.11 -7.52 3.16
CA LEU A 437 -0.61 -8.64 3.78
C LEU A 437 -1.50 -8.21 4.96
N ARG A 438 -1.37 -6.95 5.41
CA ARG A 438 -2.13 -6.40 6.54
C ARG A 438 -3.22 -5.45 6.05
N GLY A 439 -4.48 -5.85 6.25
CA GLY A 439 -5.65 -5.11 5.77
C GLY A 439 -6.01 -5.48 4.33
N ASN A 440 -6.79 -4.64 3.66
CA ASN A 440 -7.17 -4.86 2.27
C ASN A 440 -6.27 -4.01 1.33
N PRO A 441 -5.23 -4.59 0.69
CA PRO A 441 -4.29 -3.83 -0.12
C PRO A 441 -4.99 -3.16 -1.31
N PHE A 442 -6.00 -3.79 -1.91
CA PHE A 442 -6.75 -3.18 -3.03
C PHE A 442 -7.54 -1.96 -2.60
N SER A 443 -8.15 -2.00 -1.40
CA SER A 443 -8.85 -0.83 -0.84
C SER A 443 -7.88 0.31 -0.55
N VAL A 444 -6.67 0.00 -0.09
CA VAL A 444 -5.63 1.01 0.15
C VAL A 444 -5.21 1.63 -1.16
N VAL A 445 -4.82 0.84 -2.17
CA VAL A 445 -4.36 1.36 -3.47
C VAL A 445 -5.43 2.21 -4.15
N THR A 446 -6.70 1.78 -4.13
CA THR A 446 -7.80 2.58 -4.71
C THR A 446 -8.06 3.87 -3.94
N SER A 447 -7.92 3.85 -2.61
CA SER A 447 -8.03 5.05 -1.77
C SER A 447 -6.87 6.01 -2.00
N LEU A 448 -5.65 5.50 -2.14
CA LEU A 448 -4.44 6.27 -2.45
C LEU A 448 -4.50 6.93 -3.83
N VAL A 449 -5.00 6.21 -4.83
CA VAL A 449 -5.25 6.78 -6.17
C VAL A 449 -6.33 7.86 -6.07
N SER A 450 -7.44 7.57 -5.39
CA SER A 450 -8.55 8.52 -5.23
C SER A 450 -8.12 9.79 -4.49
N TYR A 451 -7.23 9.68 -3.50
CA TYR A 451 -6.68 10.80 -2.74
C TYR A 451 -6.01 11.82 -3.66
N HIS A 452 -5.13 11.35 -4.53
CA HIS A 452 -4.35 12.23 -5.41
C HIS A 452 -5.19 12.92 -6.50
N PHE A 453 -6.32 12.31 -6.89
CA PHE A 453 -7.25 12.91 -7.85
C PHE A 453 -8.37 13.73 -7.20
N ALA A 454 -8.55 13.64 -5.88
CA ALA A 454 -9.56 14.39 -5.16
C ALA A 454 -9.17 15.88 -5.07
N LYS A 455 -9.85 16.71 -5.85
CA LYS A 455 -9.69 18.18 -5.80
C LYS A 455 -10.65 18.85 -4.83
N ASP A 456 -11.87 18.32 -4.74
CA ASP A 456 -12.93 18.90 -3.94
C ASP A 456 -12.86 18.43 -2.48
N GLU A 457 -13.21 19.32 -1.55
CA GLU A 457 -13.16 19.05 -0.10
C GLU A 457 -13.95 17.80 0.29
N ARG A 458 -15.18 17.65 -0.22
CA ARG A 458 -16.01 16.47 0.06
C ARG A 458 -15.37 15.17 -0.41
N ALA A 459 -14.71 15.20 -1.57
CA ALA A 459 -14.01 14.03 -2.10
C ALA A 459 -12.82 13.67 -1.23
N VAL A 460 -12.05 14.66 -0.75
CA VAL A 460 -10.90 14.44 0.14
C VAL A 460 -11.35 13.90 1.49
N VAL A 461 -12.41 14.46 2.08
CA VAL A 461 -13.02 13.93 3.32
C VAL A 461 -13.44 12.47 3.14
N GLY A 462 -14.17 12.14 2.06
CA GLY A 462 -14.57 10.75 1.79
C GLY A 462 -13.41 9.82 1.46
N VAL A 463 -12.22 10.35 1.12
CA VAL A 463 -11.00 9.55 0.99
C VAL A 463 -10.32 9.36 2.35
N ALA A 464 -10.23 10.41 3.16
CA ALA A 464 -9.70 10.31 4.53
C ALA A 464 -10.43 9.24 5.35
N GLU A 465 -11.77 9.22 5.28
CA GLU A 465 -12.59 8.19 5.94
C GLU A 465 -12.20 6.77 5.48
N ARG A 466 -12.11 6.54 4.17
CA ARG A 466 -11.72 5.24 3.60
C ARG A 466 -10.29 4.83 4.00
N LEU A 467 -9.37 5.79 4.12
CA LEU A 467 -8.01 5.54 4.60
C LEU A 467 -8.03 5.05 6.05
N GLY A 468 -8.83 5.66 6.92
CA GLY A 468 -9.01 5.23 8.31
C GLY A 468 -9.69 3.85 8.43
N GLU A 469 -10.71 3.58 7.62
CA GLU A 469 -11.40 2.28 7.59
C GLU A 469 -10.51 1.13 7.13
N SER A 470 -9.54 1.41 6.26
CA SER A 470 -8.61 0.39 5.76
C SER A 470 -7.77 -0.24 6.88
N ARG A 471 -7.54 0.50 7.99
CA ARG A 471 -6.67 0.14 9.12
C ARG A 471 -5.29 -0.37 8.68
N SER A 472 -4.83 0.05 7.50
CA SER A 472 -3.57 -0.37 6.94
C SER A 472 -2.45 0.53 7.43
N PRO A 473 -1.25 0.00 7.76
CA PRO A 473 -0.09 0.83 8.07
C PRO A 473 0.35 1.70 6.87
N LEU A 474 -0.11 1.38 5.66
CA LEU A 474 0.20 2.12 4.44
C LEU A 474 -0.46 3.51 4.37
N THR A 475 -1.40 3.82 5.26
CA THR A 475 -2.13 5.11 5.25
C THR A 475 -1.61 6.12 6.25
N VAL A 476 -0.62 5.76 7.08
CA VAL A 476 -0.09 6.61 8.15
C VAL A 476 0.41 7.95 7.59
N ASP A 477 1.20 7.91 6.52
CA ASP A 477 1.76 9.11 5.90
C ASP A 477 0.67 9.98 5.24
N GLU A 478 -0.35 9.41 4.57
CA GLU A 478 -1.51 10.19 4.07
C GLU A 478 -2.28 10.85 5.21
N LEU A 479 -2.51 10.13 6.31
CA LEU A 479 -3.24 10.68 7.44
C LEU A 479 -2.45 11.83 8.08
N LEU A 480 -1.12 11.73 8.16
CA LEU A 480 -0.25 12.84 8.58
C LEU A 480 -0.31 14.03 7.62
N GLU A 481 -0.27 13.79 6.31
CA GLU A 481 -0.43 14.86 5.31
C GLU A 481 -1.80 15.54 5.41
N LEU A 482 -2.87 14.76 5.62
CA LEU A 482 -4.23 15.25 5.80
C LEU A 482 -4.41 16.10 7.07
N LEU A 483 -3.66 15.83 8.14
CA LEU A 483 -3.64 16.68 9.34
C LEU A 483 -3.07 18.08 9.07
N ALA A 484 -2.24 18.23 8.03
CA ALA A 484 -1.67 19.51 7.59
C ALA A 484 -2.48 20.19 6.49
N ASP A 485 -3.64 19.65 6.08
CA ASP A 485 -4.47 20.22 5.02
C ASP A 485 -5.00 21.61 5.42
N PRO A 486 -5.02 22.61 4.52
CA PRO A 486 -5.50 23.95 4.85
C PRO A 486 -7.00 24.00 5.22
N ARG A 487 -7.79 22.97 4.85
CA ARG A 487 -9.24 22.93 5.07
C ARG A 487 -9.57 22.30 6.41
N PHE A 488 -10.45 22.95 7.17
CA PHE A 488 -10.87 22.49 8.49
C PHE A 488 -11.52 21.10 8.46
N ASN A 489 -12.47 20.85 7.55
CA ASN A 489 -13.20 19.58 7.54
C ASN A 489 -12.29 18.39 7.19
N VAL A 490 -11.26 18.62 6.38
CA VAL A 490 -10.27 17.58 6.04
C VAL A 490 -9.42 17.22 7.25
N ARG A 491 -8.90 18.21 7.97
CA ARG A 491 -8.16 17.97 9.22
C ARG A 491 -9.03 17.30 10.28
N PHE A 492 -10.28 17.74 10.42
CA PHE A 492 -11.24 17.12 11.33
C PHE A 492 -11.45 15.63 11.00
N GLU A 493 -11.73 15.30 9.73
CA GLU A 493 -11.93 13.91 9.30
C GLU A 493 -10.66 13.07 9.46
N ALA A 494 -9.48 13.66 9.24
CA ALA A 494 -8.21 12.99 9.45
C ALA A 494 -8.03 12.57 10.92
N ILE A 495 -8.37 13.44 11.88
CA ILE A 495 -8.34 13.10 13.32
C ILE A 495 -9.31 11.94 13.62
N ILE A 496 -10.54 11.99 13.08
CA ILE A 496 -11.54 10.92 13.24
C ILE A 496 -11.03 9.59 12.65
N SER A 497 -10.40 9.65 11.49
CA SER A 497 -9.83 8.50 10.78
C SER A 497 -8.66 7.88 11.54
N ILE A 498 -7.78 8.72 12.12
CA ILE A 498 -6.69 8.27 12.99
C ILE A 498 -7.25 7.56 14.23
N ALA A 499 -8.34 8.07 14.84
CA ALA A 499 -8.99 7.44 15.98
C ALA A 499 -9.57 6.04 15.69
N ARG A 500 -9.74 5.67 14.41
CA ARG A 500 -10.18 4.33 13.96
C ARG A 500 -9.00 3.43 13.56
N THR A 501 -7.80 3.99 13.51
CA THR A 501 -6.56 3.33 13.07
C THR A 501 -5.88 2.63 14.25
N ARG A 502 -4.91 1.75 13.95
CA ARG A 502 -4.08 1.10 14.97
C ARG A 502 -3.10 2.11 15.57
N ARG A 503 -2.63 1.84 16.78
CA ARG A 503 -1.57 2.60 17.46
C ARG A 503 -0.34 2.74 16.54
N ASP A 504 0.04 3.97 16.27
CA ASP A 504 1.26 4.35 15.56
C ASP A 504 1.86 5.57 16.27
N PRO A 505 3.12 5.52 16.75
CA PRO A 505 3.71 6.61 17.52
C PRO A 505 3.72 7.96 16.78
N ARG A 506 3.86 7.95 15.44
CA ARG A 506 3.89 9.17 14.63
C ARG A 506 2.52 9.83 14.58
N LEU A 507 1.45 9.03 14.45
CA LEU A 507 0.08 9.53 14.50
C LEU A 507 -0.26 10.05 15.91
N THR A 508 0.19 9.37 16.95
CA THR A 508 0.02 9.82 18.34
C THR A 508 0.71 11.17 18.57
N GLU A 509 1.97 11.32 18.14
CA GLU A 509 2.72 12.58 18.25
C GLU A 509 2.03 13.72 17.49
N ALA A 510 1.53 13.46 16.28
CA ALA A 510 0.80 14.47 15.50
C ALA A 510 -0.50 14.91 16.19
N LEU A 511 -1.26 13.97 16.77
CA LEU A 511 -2.46 14.29 17.55
C LEU A 511 -2.13 15.08 18.83
N VAL A 512 -1.00 14.79 19.49
CA VAL A 512 -0.50 15.56 20.63
C VAL A 512 -0.21 17.00 20.24
N GLN A 513 0.43 17.23 19.08
CA GLN A 513 0.68 18.59 18.58
C GLN A 513 -0.62 19.35 18.30
N ILE A 514 -1.63 18.69 17.74
CA ILE A 514 -2.95 19.31 17.49
C ILE A 514 -3.69 19.64 18.79
N LEU A 515 -3.56 18.78 19.81
CA LEU A 515 -4.12 19.04 21.13
C LEU A 515 -3.56 20.34 21.74
N GLY A 516 -2.25 20.58 21.60
CA GLY A 516 -1.59 21.83 22.03
C GLY A 516 -1.78 23.03 21.10
N GLY A 517 -2.55 22.88 20.01
CA GLY A 517 -2.80 23.91 19.02
C GLY A 517 -3.79 25.00 19.46
N THR A 518 -4.03 25.97 18.57
CA THR A 518 -4.92 27.12 18.81
C THR A 518 -6.37 26.87 18.37
N GLU A 519 -6.62 25.86 17.54
CA GLU A 519 -7.94 25.57 17.00
C GLU A 519 -8.76 24.68 17.94
N LEU A 520 -9.56 25.30 18.81
CA LEU A 520 -10.34 24.65 19.87
C LEU A 520 -11.09 23.39 19.43
N ALA A 521 -11.77 23.43 18.28
CA ALA A 521 -12.54 22.30 17.78
C ALA A 521 -11.65 21.09 17.43
N LEU A 522 -10.50 21.34 16.79
CA LEU A 522 -9.55 20.26 16.46
C LEU A 522 -8.84 19.74 17.71
N SER A 523 -8.45 20.61 18.64
CA SER A 523 -7.83 20.20 19.92
C SER A 523 -8.77 19.32 20.76
N THR A 524 -10.06 19.67 20.79
CA THR A 524 -11.08 18.88 21.50
C THR A 524 -11.22 17.47 20.90
N VAL A 525 -11.25 17.37 19.56
CA VAL A 525 -11.38 16.09 18.86
C VAL A 525 -10.07 15.29 18.94
N ALA A 526 -8.91 15.95 18.96
CA ALA A 526 -7.62 15.30 19.16
C ALA A 526 -7.52 14.64 20.55
N ALA A 527 -7.97 15.31 21.63
CA ALA A 527 -8.04 14.70 22.96
C ALA A 527 -8.91 13.42 22.95
N TRP A 528 -10.07 13.47 22.31
CA TRP A 528 -10.92 12.29 22.13
C TRP A 528 -10.23 11.18 21.34
N ALA A 529 -9.58 11.53 20.23
CA ALA A 529 -8.88 10.60 19.36
C ALA A 529 -7.74 9.89 20.09
N LEU A 530 -6.92 10.63 20.86
CA LEU A 530 -5.84 10.08 21.68
C LEU A 530 -6.34 9.02 22.66
N GLY A 531 -7.45 9.30 23.36
CA GLY A 531 -8.08 8.33 24.26
C GLY A 531 -8.62 7.08 23.54
N ARG A 532 -9.00 7.21 22.27
CA ARG A 532 -9.53 6.10 21.45
C ARG A 532 -8.44 5.26 20.79
N VAL A 533 -7.35 5.89 20.32
CA VAL A 533 -6.13 5.21 19.84
C VAL A 533 -5.53 4.37 20.97
N GLY A 534 -5.57 4.92 22.19
CA GLY A 534 -5.17 4.20 23.40
C GLY A 534 -3.65 4.02 23.52
N ASP A 535 -2.87 4.98 23.01
CA ASP A 535 -1.42 5.01 23.13
C ASP A 535 -1.00 5.82 24.38
N GLU A 536 -0.27 5.17 25.28
CA GLU A 536 0.15 5.76 26.56
C GLU A 536 1.13 6.93 26.40
N ALA A 537 1.80 7.04 25.25
CA ALA A 537 2.65 8.19 24.93
C ALA A 537 1.88 9.53 24.96
N ALA A 538 0.55 9.50 24.85
CA ALA A 538 -0.32 10.67 24.91
C ALA A 538 -0.57 11.20 26.34
N ILE A 539 -0.30 10.41 27.38
CA ILE A 539 -0.67 10.73 28.77
C ILE A 539 -0.15 12.11 29.22
N PRO A 540 1.13 12.48 29.02
CA PRO A 540 1.63 13.78 29.47
C PRO A 540 0.87 14.96 28.85
N ALA A 541 0.59 14.90 27.54
CA ALA A 541 -0.14 15.96 26.84
C ALA A 541 -1.61 16.04 27.28
N LEU A 542 -2.23 14.90 27.62
CA LEU A 542 -3.59 14.89 28.16
C LEU A 542 -3.66 15.48 29.57
N HIS A 543 -2.64 15.27 30.41
CA HIS A 543 -2.50 15.99 31.70
C HIS A 543 -2.42 17.50 31.50
N GLU A 544 -1.62 17.97 30.55
CA GLU A 544 -1.58 19.40 30.21
C GLU A 544 -2.94 19.91 29.72
N GLY A 545 -3.66 19.11 28.93
CA GLY A 545 -5.01 19.43 28.45
C GLY A 545 -6.04 19.61 29.58
N LEU A 546 -5.84 19.01 30.76
CA LEU A 546 -6.65 19.32 31.94
C LEU A 546 -6.50 20.77 32.39
N ASN A 547 -5.37 21.43 32.13
CA ASN A 547 -5.13 22.83 32.48
C ASN A 547 -5.56 23.82 31.38
N SER A 548 -6.21 23.34 30.33
CA SER A 548 -6.68 24.19 29.22
C SER A 548 -7.68 25.24 29.71
N PRO A 549 -7.69 26.47 29.14
CA PRO A 549 -8.71 27.46 29.47
C PRO A 549 -10.12 27.08 28.95
N TYR A 550 -10.25 26.02 28.14
CA TYR A 550 -11.51 25.61 27.55
C TYR A 550 -12.05 24.32 28.18
N HIS A 551 -13.27 24.39 28.72
CA HIS A 551 -13.94 23.25 29.37
C HIS A 551 -14.06 22.03 28.43
N SER A 552 -14.24 22.23 27.12
CA SER A 552 -14.33 21.11 26.18
C SER A 552 -13.04 20.28 26.13
N ILE A 553 -11.87 20.92 26.14
CA ILE A 553 -10.57 20.24 26.11
C ILE A 553 -10.36 19.51 27.44
N GLN A 554 -10.58 20.18 28.57
CA GLN A 554 -10.46 19.55 29.89
C GLN A 554 -11.34 18.30 30.02
N ALA A 555 -12.60 18.39 29.57
CA ALA A 555 -13.56 17.28 29.61
C ALA A 555 -13.09 16.08 28.77
N HIS A 556 -12.60 16.32 27.55
CA HIS A 556 -12.13 15.24 26.68
C HIS A 556 -10.80 14.65 27.15
N SER A 557 -9.89 15.48 27.68
CA SER A 557 -8.65 15.01 28.29
C SER A 557 -8.90 14.12 29.50
N ALA A 558 -9.82 14.49 30.40
CA ALA A 558 -10.18 13.63 31.54
C ALA A 558 -10.76 12.29 31.08
N ARG A 559 -11.71 12.30 30.12
CA ARG A 559 -12.28 11.06 29.57
C ARG A 559 -11.24 10.19 28.86
N ALA A 560 -10.28 10.80 28.17
CA ALA A 560 -9.19 10.12 27.49
C ALA A 560 -8.21 9.47 28.47
N LEU A 561 -7.80 10.18 29.53
CA LEU A 561 -6.99 9.62 30.62
C LEU A 561 -7.70 8.44 31.30
N GLY A 562 -9.01 8.56 31.54
CA GLY A 562 -9.83 7.46 32.04
C GLY A 562 -9.91 6.26 31.08
N ALA A 563 -9.89 6.50 29.76
CA ALA A 563 -9.86 5.43 28.76
C ALA A 563 -8.47 4.76 28.63
N LEU A 564 -7.40 5.52 28.85
CA LEU A 564 -6.02 5.03 28.89
C LEU A 564 -5.69 4.27 30.19
N GLY A 565 -6.55 4.37 31.20
CA GLY A 565 -6.33 3.70 32.48
C GLY A 565 -5.31 4.39 33.38
N ASP A 566 -5.03 5.68 33.14
CA ASP A 566 -4.06 6.43 33.94
C ASP A 566 -4.60 6.70 35.35
N ARG A 567 -4.18 5.89 36.32
CA ARG A 567 -4.60 6.02 37.72
C ARG A 567 -3.92 7.18 38.45
N SER A 568 -2.84 7.75 37.90
CA SER A 568 -2.14 8.87 38.54
C SER A 568 -2.99 10.15 38.59
N VAL A 569 -3.98 10.28 37.70
CA VAL A 569 -4.88 11.43 37.62
C VAL A 569 -5.98 11.43 38.70
N ILE A 570 -6.20 10.32 39.41
CA ILE A 570 -7.33 10.16 40.34
C ILE A 570 -7.40 11.26 41.40
N PRO A 571 -6.31 11.59 42.15
CA PRO A 571 -6.36 12.63 43.17
C PRO A 571 -6.74 14.00 42.60
N LEU A 572 -6.18 14.35 41.43
CA LEU A 572 -6.46 15.61 40.74
C LEU A 572 -7.92 15.70 40.27
N LEU A 573 -8.47 14.62 39.71
CA LEU A 573 -9.88 14.61 39.27
C LEU A 573 -10.85 14.69 40.45
N LEU A 574 -10.52 14.09 41.60
CA LEU A 574 -11.33 14.22 42.82
C LEU A 574 -11.36 15.66 43.32
N GLU A 575 -10.19 16.28 43.47
CA GLU A 575 -10.06 17.68 43.89
C GLU A 575 -10.84 18.62 42.96
N ARG A 576 -10.74 18.42 41.64
CA ARG A 576 -11.45 19.24 40.67
C ARG A 576 -12.95 19.01 40.68
N LEU A 577 -13.39 17.75 40.78
CA LEU A 577 -14.82 17.42 40.83
C LEU A 577 -15.53 18.12 42.01
N GLU A 578 -14.86 18.31 43.14
CA GLU A 578 -15.43 18.99 44.31
C GLU A 578 -15.58 20.50 44.11
N ASN A 579 -14.70 21.11 43.33
CA ASN A 579 -14.63 22.56 43.13
C ASN A 579 -15.25 23.05 41.81
N GLU A 580 -15.55 22.15 40.88
CA GLU A 580 -16.01 22.47 39.53
C GLU A 580 -17.50 22.84 39.50
N PRO A 581 -17.89 24.06 39.06
CA PRO A 581 -19.29 24.44 38.89
C PRO A 581 -19.92 23.93 37.57
N ASP A 582 -19.12 23.68 36.52
CA ASP A 582 -19.63 23.27 35.22
C ASP A 582 -20.11 21.81 35.24
N LYS A 583 -21.41 21.61 35.00
CA LYS A 583 -22.04 20.27 35.01
C LYS A 583 -21.46 19.33 33.95
N GLY A 584 -20.99 19.86 32.82
CA GLY A 584 -20.38 19.07 31.74
C GLY A 584 -19.01 18.53 32.13
N LEU A 585 -18.20 19.34 32.82
CA LEU A 585 -16.91 18.92 33.38
C LEU A 585 -17.07 17.94 34.53
N GLN A 586 -18.00 18.20 35.45
CA GLN A 586 -18.34 17.26 36.52
C GLN A 586 -18.66 15.87 35.96
N MET A 587 -19.45 15.81 34.87
CA MET A 587 -19.76 14.54 34.20
C MET A 587 -18.52 13.88 33.59
N ALA A 588 -17.65 14.66 32.96
CA ALA A 588 -16.42 14.15 32.36
C ALA A 588 -15.48 13.53 33.41
N TYR A 589 -15.28 14.23 34.53
CA TYR A 589 -14.48 13.75 35.66
C TYR A 589 -15.11 12.52 36.30
N ALA A 590 -16.43 12.52 36.49
CA ALA A 590 -17.15 11.36 37.00
C ALA A 590 -17.01 10.11 36.11
N SER A 591 -17.18 10.29 34.80
CA SER A 591 -17.03 9.23 33.80
C SER A 591 -15.62 8.66 33.80
N ALA A 592 -14.60 9.53 33.90
CA ALA A 592 -13.19 9.14 34.00
C ALA A 592 -12.89 8.37 35.30
N LEU A 593 -13.30 8.89 36.47
CA LEU A 593 -13.15 8.23 37.77
C LEU A 593 -13.84 6.86 37.81
N GLY A 594 -15.03 6.77 37.20
CA GLY A 594 -15.74 5.51 37.01
C GLY A 594 -14.91 4.51 36.20
N LYS A 595 -14.38 4.90 35.03
CA LYS A 595 -13.53 4.04 34.20
C LYS A 595 -12.24 3.59 34.90
N LEU A 596 -11.64 4.48 35.70
CA LEU A 596 -10.45 4.19 36.51
C LEU A 596 -10.74 3.33 37.75
N GLN A 597 -12.03 3.06 38.03
CA GLN A 597 -12.51 2.34 39.20
C GLN A 597 -12.00 2.97 40.51
N ALA A 598 -12.01 4.30 40.58
CA ALA A 598 -11.57 5.08 41.75
C ALA A 598 -12.61 4.98 42.87
N ARG A 599 -12.47 4.02 43.78
CA ARG A 599 -13.45 3.72 44.84
C ARG A 599 -13.69 4.91 45.76
N GLU A 600 -12.67 5.72 45.97
CA GLU A 600 -12.68 6.96 46.75
C GLU A 600 -13.66 7.99 46.17
N ALA A 601 -13.97 7.91 44.87
CA ALA A 601 -14.93 8.79 44.20
C ALA A 601 -16.39 8.50 44.57
N ALA A 602 -16.71 7.38 45.24
CA ALA A 602 -18.09 7.00 45.52
C ALA A 602 -18.87 8.09 46.28
N GLY A 603 -18.27 8.67 47.33
CA GLY A 603 -18.89 9.77 48.09
C GLY A 603 -19.19 11.01 47.22
N PRO A 604 -18.18 11.60 46.56
CA PRO A 604 -18.37 12.73 45.64
C PRO A 604 -19.39 12.46 44.54
N LEU A 605 -19.36 11.28 43.90
CA LEU A 605 -20.29 10.91 42.83
C LEU A 605 -21.73 10.76 43.31
N LEU A 606 -21.96 10.22 44.51
CA LEU A 606 -23.29 10.14 45.12
C LEU A 606 -23.86 11.53 45.44
N LYS A 607 -23.01 12.45 45.94
CA LYS A 607 -23.40 13.85 46.14
C LYS A 607 -23.79 14.49 44.81
N LEU A 608 -23.04 14.21 43.74
CA LEU A 608 -23.33 14.71 42.40
C LEU A 608 -24.66 14.16 41.86
N LEU A 609 -24.88 12.84 41.96
CA LEU A 609 -26.11 12.17 41.51
C LEU A 609 -27.38 12.77 42.14
N ARG A 610 -27.30 13.22 43.40
CA ARG A 610 -28.41 13.90 44.09
C ARG A 610 -28.75 15.25 43.45
N GLY A 611 -27.72 16.04 43.12
CA GLY A 611 -27.86 17.42 42.62
C GLY A 611 -28.18 17.56 41.13
N PHE A 612 -28.06 16.49 40.33
CA PHE A 612 -28.39 16.55 38.90
C PHE A 612 -29.89 16.37 38.65
N GLU A 613 -30.43 17.14 37.71
CA GLU A 613 -31.84 17.09 37.30
C GLU A 613 -32.07 16.24 36.05
N ASN A 614 -31.16 16.37 35.07
CA ASN A 614 -31.24 15.67 33.78
C ASN A 614 -31.12 14.15 33.96
N GLU A 615 -32.14 13.41 33.53
CA GLU A 615 -32.20 11.95 33.65
C GLU A 615 -31.02 11.22 33.01
N GLY A 616 -30.62 11.63 31.79
CA GLY A 616 -29.48 11.03 31.09
C GLY A 616 -28.17 11.19 31.85
N ALA A 617 -27.95 12.37 32.44
CA ALA A 617 -26.80 12.65 33.29
C ALA A 617 -26.82 11.79 34.57
N ARG A 618 -27.99 11.64 35.20
CA ARG A 618 -28.14 10.78 36.39
C ARG A 618 -27.84 9.31 36.09
N LEU A 619 -28.26 8.80 34.92
CA LEU A 619 -27.93 7.44 34.48
C LEU A 619 -26.43 7.26 34.19
N GLU A 620 -25.75 8.26 33.60
CA GLU A 620 -24.29 8.20 33.39
C GLU A 620 -23.52 8.20 34.72
N LEU A 621 -23.99 8.95 35.72
CA LEU A 621 -23.43 8.92 37.07
C LEU A 621 -23.69 7.59 37.79
N ALA A 622 -24.89 7.04 37.66
CA ALA A 622 -25.20 5.71 38.17
C ALA A 622 -24.33 4.64 37.51
N LEU A 623 -24.07 4.73 36.21
CA LEU A 623 -23.13 3.87 35.50
C LEU A 623 -21.69 4.06 36.02
N SER A 624 -21.27 5.30 36.29
CA SER A 624 -19.94 5.59 36.83
C SER A 624 -19.77 5.00 38.24
N LEU A 625 -20.79 5.07 39.09
CA LEU A 625 -20.84 4.41 40.39
C LEU A 625 -20.86 2.87 40.27
N ALA A 626 -21.58 2.32 39.30
CA ALA A 626 -21.58 0.89 39.02
C ALA A 626 -20.18 0.40 38.62
N ARG A 627 -19.44 1.17 37.80
CA ARG A 627 -18.05 0.84 37.43
C ARG A 627 -17.12 0.75 38.64
N LEU A 628 -17.34 1.52 39.71
CA LEU A 628 -16.52 1.43 40.93
C LEU A 628 -16.63 0.07 41.62
N VAL A 629 -17.79 -0.58 41.51
CA VAL A 629 -18.08 -1.90 42.10
C VAL A 629 -17.73 -3.04 41.14
N GLY A 630 -17.71 -2.76 39.82
CA GLY A 630 -17.25 -3.67 38.78
C GLY A 630 -18.36 -4.48 38.13
N ASN A 631 -18.09 -5.07 36.95
CA ASN A 631 -19.13 -5.69 36.09
C ASN A 631 -20.16 -4.66 35.55
N GLU A 632 -19.66 -3.62 34.88
CA GLU A 632 -20.50 -2.58 34.26
C GLU A 632 -21.50 -3.13 33.23
N GLY A 633 -21.14 -4.24 32.55
CA GLY A 633 -21.98 -4.86 31.52
C GLY A 633 -23.33 -5.29 32.06
N ARG A 634 -23.37 -5.77 33.31
CA ARG A 634 -24.61 -6.15 33.99
C ARG A 634 -25.50 -4.94 34.27
N PHE A 635 -24.92 -3.81 34.69
CA PHE A 635 -25.69 -2.59 34.92
C PHE A 635 -26.25 -2.02 33.60
N ILE A 636 -25.47 -2.04 32.52
CA ILE A 636 -25.92 -1.61 31.18
C ILE A 636 -27.08 -2.50 30.68
N GLU A 637 -26.97 -3.82 30.88
CA GLU A 637 -28.04 -4.76 30.55
C GLU A 637 -29.32 -4.45 31.33
N LEU A 638 -29.19 -4.22 32.63
CA LEU A 638 -30.30 -3.85 33.52
C LEU A 638 -31.00 -2.57 33.05
N VAL A 639 -30.24 -1.52 32.75
CA VAL A 639 -30.79 -0.25 32.22
C VAL A 639 -31.49 -0.45 30.87
N ARG A 640 -30.96 -1.33 30.01
CA ARG A 640 -31.58 -1.63 28.70
C ARG A 640 -32.89 -2.40 28.87
N GLN A 641 -32.92 -3.41 29.73
CA GLN A 641 -34.10 -4.24 30.00
C GLN A 641 -35.21 -3.43 30.68
N SER A 642 -34.83 -2.55 31.62
CA SER A 642 -35.79 -1.70 32.32
C SER A 642 -36.50 -0.69 31.41
N ARG A 643 -35.93 -0.31 30.25
CA ARG A 643 -36.62 0.55 29.27
C ARG A 643 -37.82 -0.14 28.61
N ALA A 644 -37.81 -1.47 28.51
CA ALA A 644 -38.91 -2.23 27.96
C ALA A 644 -39.91 -2.64 29.06
N GLU A 645 -39.43 -3.31 30.11
CA GLU A 645 -40.27 -3.84 31.20
C GLU A 645 -39.52 -3.78 32.54
N VAL A 646 -39.70 -2.67 33.29
CA VAL A 646 -39.08 -2.47 34.62
C VAL A 646 -39.49 -3.58 35.59
N GLY A 647 -40.78 -3.92 35.65
CA GLY A 647 -41.31 -4.88 36.63
C GLY A 647 -40.75 -6.30 36.48
N VAL A 648 -40.62 -6.80 35.24
CA VAL A 648 -40.06 -8.14 34.98
C VAL A 648 -38.57 -8.18 35.31
N THR A 649 -37.83 -7.13 34.90
CA THR A 649 -36.39 -7.03 35.14
C THR A 649 -36.06 -7.00 36.63
N THR A 650 -36.80 -6.19 37.40
CA THR A 650 -36.61 -6.08 38.85
C THR A 650 -37.03 -7.37 39.60
N LEU A 651 -38.11 -8.04 39.17
CA LEU A 651 -38.52 -9.34 39.72
C LEU A 651 -37.45 -10.42 39.55
N GLN A 652 -36.78 -10.48 38.39
CA GLN A 652 -35.70 -11.44 38.14
C GLN A 652 -34.54 -11.25 39.11
N ILE A 653 -34.08 -10.00 39.29
CA ILE A 653 -32.99 -9.69 40.24
C ILE A 653 -33.40 -10.02 41.67
N ILE A 654 -34.62 -9.65 42.07
CA ILE A 654 -35.12 -9.93 43.41
C ILE A 654 -35.26 -11.43 43.67
N THR A 655 -35.63 -12.21 42.65
CA THR A 655 -35.70 -13.68 42.76
C THR A 655 -34.31 -14.29 42.97
N ALA A 656 -33.30 -13.81 42.24
CA ALA A 656 -31.92 -14.21 42.43
C ALA A 656 -31.40 -13.80 43.82
N LEU A 657 -31.68 -12.56 44.24
CA LEU A 657 -31.34 -12.03 45.55
C LEU A 657 -31.99 -12.86 46.67
N LYS A 658 -33.27 -13.23 46.54
CA LYS A 658 -33.99 -14.07 47.50
C LYS A 658 -33.30 -15.41 47.72
N LYS A 659 -32.87 -16.08 46.63
CA LYS A 659 -32.13 -17.35 46.72
C LYS A 659 -30.83 -17.18 47.49
N ARG A 660 -30.12 -16.06 47.26
CA ARG A 660 -28.86 -15.75 47.93
C ARG A 660 -29.05 -15.37 49.41
N ILE A 661 -30.03 -14.53 49.74
CA ILE A 661 -30.40 -14.17 51.12
C ILE A 661 -30.75 -15.42 51.92
N ARG A 662 -31.52 -16.35 51.35
CA ARG A 662 -31.87 -17.63 52.02
C ARG A 662 -30.64 -18.48 52.36
N HIS A 663 -29.60 -18.41 51.53
CA HIS A 663 -28.37 -19.16 51.74
C HIS A 663 -27.44 -18.46 52.77
N GLU A 664 -27.29 -17.14 52.67
CA GLU A 664 -26.38 -16.36 53.54
C GLU A 664 -26.97 -16.04 54.93
N PHE A 665 -28.30 -15.97 55.04
CA PHE A 665 -29.01 -15.64 56.29
C PHE A 665 -30.18 -16.59 56.58
N PRO A 666 -29.89 -17.88 56.85
CA PRO A 666 -30.93 -18.86 57.17
C PRO A 666 -31.78 -18.47 58.39
N ASP A 667 -31.19 -17.74 59.34
CA ASP A 667 -31.83 -17.34 60.61
C ASP A 667 -32.66 -16.05 60.51
N LYS A 668 -32.80 -15.45 59.32
CA LYS A 668 -33.59 -14.21 59.09
C LYS A 668 -34.71 -14.42 58.07
N PRO A 669 -35.79 -15.16 58.42
CA PRO A 669 -36.90 -15.44 57.49
C PRO A 669 -37.63 -14.16 57.04
N ASP A 670 -37.59 -13.10 57.85
CA ASP A 670 -38.24 -11.82 57.52
C ASP A 670 -37.59 -11.12 56.32
N LEU A 671 -36.27 -11.30 56.08
CA LEU A 671 -35.60 -10.79 54.88
C LEU A 671 -36.11 -11.50 53.61
N VAL A 672 -36.38 -12.80 53.70
CA VAL A 672 -36.90 -13.59 52.57
C VAL A 672 -38.35 -13.21 52.27
N LYS A 673 -39.16 -12.96 53.30
CA LYS A 673 -40.54 -12.43 53.16
C LYS A 673 -40.53 -11.06 52.51
N LEU A 674 -39.69 -10.15 53.00
CA LEU A 674 -39.60 -8.78 52.49
C LEU A 674 -39.11 -8.75 51.03
N ALA A 675 -38.10 -9.57 50.69
CA ALA A 675 -37.67 -9.73 49.30
C ALA A 675 -38.78 -10.28 48.39
N THR A 676 -39.63 -11.18 48.89
CA THR A 676 -40.78 -11.70 48.13
C THR A 676 -41.80 -10.59 47.87
N GLN A 677 -42.15 -9.81 48.90
CA GLN A 677 -43.03 -8.65 48.77
C GLN A 677 -42.46 -7.61 47.78
N CYS A 678 -41.15 -7.33 47.83
CA CYS A 678 -40.50 -6.44 46.86
C CYS A 678 -40.74 -6.92 45.42
N GLY A 679 -40.55 -8.22 45.16
CA GLY A 679 -40.69 -8.81 43.83
C GLY A 679 -42.12 -8.71 43.32
N ASP A 680 -43.10 -9.06 44.17
CA ASP A 680 -44.53 -9.03 43.82
C ASP A 680 -45.00 -7.61 43.49
N THR A 681 -44.66 -6.63 44.34
CA THR A 681 -45.01 -5.21 44.14
C THR A 681 -44.37 -4.62 42.89
N LEU A 682 -43.08 -4.88 42.66
CA LEU A 682 -42.38 -4.37 41.47
C LEU A 682 -42.87 -5.05 40.18
N SER A 683 -43.27 -6.32 40.22
CA SER A 683 -43.86 -7.02 39.07
C SER A 683 -45.18 -6.38 38.58
N ARG A 684 -45.92 -5.72 39.48
CA ARG A 684 -47.15 -4.96 39.18
C ARG A 684 -46.87 -3.52 38.73
N ASN A 685 -45.59 -3.16 38.55
CA ASN A 685 -45.12 -1.84 38.18
C ASN A 685 -45.45 -0.74 39.20
N GLU A 686 -45.69 -1.11 40.46
CA GLU A 686 -45.93 -0.19 41.58
C GLU A 686 -44.58 0.34 42.11
N LEU A 687 -43.93 1.24 41.37
CA LEU A 687 -42.55 1.68 41.62
C LEU A 687 -42.36 2.41 42.96
N GLU A 688 -43.33 3.20 43.40
CA GLU A 688 -43.26 3.93 44.69
C GLU A 688 -43.25 2.97 45.87
N SER A 689 -44.24 2.08 45.93
CA SER A 689 -44.34 1.01 46.94
C SER A 689 -43.13 0.07 46.88
N GLY A 690 -42.68 -0.28 45.67
CA GLY A 690 -41.50 -1.12 45.45
C GLY A 690 -40.20 -0.47 45.95
N ALA A 691 -40.03 0.84 45.74
CA ALA A 691 -38.88 1.60 46.23
C ALA A 691 -38.80 1.63 47.76
N GLU A 692 -39.94 1.80 48.45
CA GLU A 692 -40.01 1.73 49.92
C GLU A 692 -39.67 0.33 50.45
N LEU A 693 -40.13 -0.73 49.77
CA LEU A 693 -39.80 -2.11 50.14
C LEU A 693 -38.31 -2.42 49.93
N VAL A 694 -37.70 -1.96 48.81
CA VAL A 694 -36.26 -2.11 48.56
C VAL A 694 -35.43 -1.37 49.61
N LYS A 695 -35.86 -0.17 50.02
CA LYS A 695 -35.24 0.56 51.13
C LYS A 695 -35.33 -0.20 52.45
N ALA A 696 -36.51 -0.73 52.80
CA ALA A 696 -36.69 -1.56 53.99
C ALA A 696 -35.80 -2.80 53.96
N LEU A 697 -35.63 -3.41 52.77
CA LEU A 697 -34.74 -4.55 52.55
C LEU A 697 -33.28 -4.17 52.82
N ILE A 698 -32.81 -3.04 52.27
CA ILE A 698 -31.45 -2.54 52.50
C ILE A 698 -31.21 -2.22 53.98
N ALA A 699 -32.21 -1.69 54.69
CA ALA A 699 -32.09 -1.36 56.12
C ALA A 699 -31.94 -2.59 57.03
N LEU A 700 -32.51 -3.73 56.65
CA LEU A 700 -32.42 -4.98 57.42
C LEU A 700 -31.24 -5.88 57.02
N LEU A 701 -30.65 -5.64 55.85
CA LEU A 701 -29.47 -6.37 55.35
C LEU A 701 -28.21 -5.96 56.13
N PRO A 702 -27.41 -6.92 56.63
CA PRO A 702 -26.13 -6.60 57.26
C PRO A 702 -25.12 -6.17 56.20
N LEU A 703 -24.90 -4.86 56.11
CA LEU A 703 -24.08 -4.23 55.08
C LEU A 703 -22.58 -4.56 55.22
N GLU A 704 -22.15 -5.15 56.33
CA GLU A 704 -20.79 -5.65 56.54
C GLU A 704 -20.42 -6.78 55.56
N ARG A 705 -21.42 -7.42 54.95
CA ARG A 705 -21.25 -8.46 53.91
C ARG A 705 -21.00 -7.88 52.51
N PHE A 706 -21.09 -6.57 52.35
CA PHE A 706 -20.84 -5.87 51.08
C PHE A 706 -19.46 -5.20 51.12
N GLU A 707 -18.86 -5.02 49.94
CA GLU A 707 -17.65 -4.22 49.85
C GLU A 707 -17.93 -2.79 50.34
N GLU A 708 -16.96 -2.11 50.95
CA GLU A 708 -17.15 -0.77 51.54
C GLU A 708 -17.79 0.23 50.57
N THR A 709 -17.30 0.28 49.33
CA THR A 709 -17.86 1.11 48.24
C THR A 709 -19.31 0.76 47.94
N ALA A 710 -19.63 -0.54 47.84
CA ALA A 710 -20.97 -1.04 47.56
C ALA A 710 -21.94 -0.74 48.72
N ALA A 711 -21.50 -0.91 49.96
CA ALA A 711 -22.27 -0.59 51.15
C ALA A 711 -22.59 0.91 51.23
N LEU A 712 -21.63 1.78 50.88
CA LEU A 712 -21.83 3.23 50.83
C LEU A 712 -22.89 3.61 49.79
N ILE A 713 -22.82 3.04 48.58
CA ILE A 713 -23.78 3.29 47.50
C ILE A 713 -25.18 2.81 47.91
N LEU A 714 -25.30 1.62 48.51
CA LEU A 714 -26.59 1.10 49.00
C LEU A 714 -27.24 2.01 50.04
N LYS A 715 -26.45 2.52 50.99
CA LYS A 715 -26.94 3.46 52.02
C LYS A 715 -27.50 4.74 51.39
N ASP A 716 -26.82 5.29 50.39
CA ASP A 716 -27.26 6.51 49.72
C ASP A 716 -28.47 6.25 48.81
N CYS A 717 -28.52 5.12 48.08
CA CYS A 717 -29.70 4.70 47.34
C CYS A 717 -30.93 4.56 48.25
N ALA A 718 -30.80 3.89 49.40
CA ALA A 718 -31.93 3.72 50.34
C ALA A 718 -32.48 5.06 50.85
N ARG A 719 -31.61 6.05 51.11
CA ARG A 719 -32.03 7.41 51.50
C ARG A 719 -32.80 8.12 50.39
N ASN A 720 -32.32 8.03 49.15
CA ASN A 720 -32.89 8.76 48.02
C ASN A 720 -34.12 8.08 47.41
N LEU A 721 -34.25 6.75 47.51
CA LEU A 721 -35.47 6.04 47.15
C LEU A 721 -36.68 6.57 47.93
N ALA A 722 -36.48 6.86 49.23
CA ALA A 722 -37.49 7.47 50.09
C ALA A 722 -37.79 8.92 49.72
N ALA A 723 -36.74 9.72 49.50
CA ALA A 723 -36.87 11.15 49.21
C ALA A 723 -37.60 11.42 47.88
N PHE A 724 -37.37 10.58 46.88
CA PHE A 724 -37.92 10.75 45.53
C PHE A 724 -39.12 9.85 45.21
N LYS A 725 -39.63 9.06 46.17
CA LYS A 725 -40.84 8.23 46.01
C LYS A 725 -40.82 7.36 44.74
N GLY A 726 -39.66 6.83 44.36
CA GLY A 726 -39.51 6.02 43.14
C GLY A 726 -39.51 6.79 41.81
N SER A 727 -39.62 8.13 41.79
CA SER A 727 -39.55 8.94 40.55
C SER A 727 -38.18 8.96 39.88
N ARG A 728 -37.12 8.60 40.61
CA ARG A 728 -35.74 8.53 40.14
C ARG A 728 -35.29 7.07 40.02
N LEU A 729 -35.62 6.47 38.89
CA LEU A 729 -35.43 5.04 38.60
C LEU A 729 -33.96 4.61 38.69
N GLU A 730 -33.01 5.49 38.41
CA GLU A 730 -31.58 5.21 38.50
C GLU A 730 -31.13 4.76 39.90
N TYR A 731 -31.74 5.25 40.98
CA TYR A 731 -31.43 4.80 42.35
C TYR A 731 -31.93 3.38 42.59
N LEU A 732 -33.08 3.02 42.03
CA LEU A 732 -33.65 1.67 42.13
C LEU A 732 -32.80 0.67 41.35
N LEU A 733 -32.44 1.00 40.11
CA LEU A 733 -31.58 0.15 39.28
C LEU A 733 -30.19 -0.01 39.91
N LEU A 734 -29.59 1.08 40.38
CA LEU A 734 -28.29 1.04 41.04
C LEU A 734 -28.36 0.19 42.32
N ALA A 735 -29.39 0.37 43.15
CA ALA A 735 -29.57 -0.44 44.36
C ALA A 735 -29.68 -1.93 44.05
N LEU A 736 -30.54 -2.31 43.10
CA LEU A 736 -30.74 -3.70 42.71
C LEU A 736 -29.48 -4.32 42.12
N TYR A 737 -28.76 -3.58 41.28
CA TYR A 737 -27.48 -4.02 40.73
C TYR A 737 -26.43 -4.26 41.83
N ILE A 738 -26.30 -3.33 42.80
CA ILE A 738 -25.36 -3.51 43.91
C ILE A 738 -25.79 -4.66 44.83
N LEU A 739 -27.09 -4.83 45.08
CA LEU A 739 -27.61 -5.97 45.82
C LEU A 739 -27.33 -7.31 45.13
N GLU A 740 -27.22 -7.34 43.80
CA GLU A 740 -26.85 -8.55 43.06
C GLU A 740 -25.32 -8.80 43.09
N THR A 741 -24.52 -7.75 42.89
CA THR A 741 -23.09 -7.85 42.54
C THR A 741 -22.11 -7.43 43.62
N GLY A 742 -22.45 -6.51 44.52
CA GLY A 742 -21.54 -5.82 45.44
C GLY A 742 -21.15 -6.57 46.72
N TRP A 743 -21.39 -7.88 46.78
CA TRP A 743 -21.07 -8.72 47.94
C TRP A 743 -19.56 -8.93 48.08
N GLN A 744 -19.06 -9.00 49.31
CA GLN A 744 -17.69 -9.46 49.56
C GLN A 744 -17.52 -10.90 49.09
N ALA A 745 -16.33 -11.25 48.59
CA ALA A 745 -16.01 -12.63 48.29
C ALA A 745 -16.05 -13.45 49.59
N SER A 746 -16.85 -14.52 49.62
CA SER A 746 -16.91 -15.41 50.80
C SER A 746 -15.51 -15.93 51.15
N GLU A 747 -15.18 -16.07 52.44
CA GLU A 747 -13.89 -16.61 52.91
C GLU A 747 -13.51 -17.95 52.26
N SER A 748 -14.51 -18.74 51.84
CA SER A 748 -14.34 -19.99 51.09
C SER A 748 -13.72 -19.79 49.70
N ARG A 749 -13.99 -18.69 48.99
CA ARG A 749 -13.36 -18.35 47.69
C ARG A 749 -11.97 -17.75 47.84
N LEU A 750 -11.70 -17.03 48.92
CA LEU A 750 -10.37 -16.51 49.26
C LEU A 750 -9.38 -17.64 49.58
N ARG A 751 -9.81 -18.68 50.30
CA ARG A 751 -9.00 -19.90 50.53
C ARG A 751 -8.70 -20.68 49.25
N LEU A 752 -9.64 -20.73 48.30
CA LEU A 752 -9.42 -21.38 46.99
C LEU A 752 -8.46 -20.59 46.09
N ARG A 753 -8.52 -19.25 46.12
CA ARG A 753 -7.57 -18.39 45.39
C ARG A 753 -6.17 -18.39 46.00
N SER A 754 -6.04 -18.34 47.34
CA SER A 754 -4.73 -18.43 47.99
C SER A 754 -4.10 -19.81 47.83
N ALA A 755 -4.90 -20.88 47.79
CA ALA A 755 -4.44 -22.22 47.43
C ALA A 755 -3.99 -22.29 45.96
N GLN A 756 -4.72 -21.68 45.02
CA GLN A 756 -4.32 -21.62 43.61
C GLN A 756 -3.07 -20.76 43.35
N GLU A 757 -2.89 -19.65 44.07
CA GLU A 757 -1.68 -18.82 44.00
C GLU A 757 -0.47 -19.49 44.67
N SER A 758 -0.68 -20.21 45.77
CA SER A 758 0.37 -21.05 46.37
C SER A 758 0.80 -22.18 45.42
N ILE A 759 -0.15 -22.82 44.72
CA ILE A 759 0.14 -23.82 43.68
C ILE A 759 0.89 -23.19 42.50
N LYS A 760 0.53 -21.96 42.07
CA LYS A 760 1.29 -21.25 41.02
C LYS A 760 2.71 -20.87 41.47
N SER A 761 2.92 -20.51 42.74
CA SER A 761 4.25 -20.19 43.27
C SER A 761 5.16 -21.44 43.38
N ILE A 762 4.57 -22.62 43.56
CA ILE A 762 5.28 -23.91 43.57
C ILE A 762 5.60 -24.39 42.14
N ILE A 763 4.85 -23.92 41.13
CA ILE A 763 5.10 -24.23 39.70
C ILE A 763 6.12 -23.24 39.06
N HIS A 764 6.44 -22.13 39.75
CA HIS A 764 7.44 -21.14 39.32
C HIS A 764 8.73 -21.11 40.17
N ARG A 765 8.89 -22.07 41.10
CA ARG A 765 10.20 -22.50 41.62
C ARG A 765 10.53 -23.85 41.01
#